data_AF-A0AAD5M8X4-F1
#
_entry.id   AF-A0AAD5M8X4-F1
#
_cell.length_a   1.000
_cell.length_b   1.000
_cell.length_c   1.000
_cell.angle_alpha   90.00
_cell.angle_beta   90.00
_cell.angle_gamma   90.00
#
_symmetry.space_group_name_H-M   'P 1'
#
loop_
_entity.id
_entity.type
_entity.pdbx_description
1 polymer ?
#
loop_
_entity_poly.entity_id
_entity_poly.type
_entity_poly.pdbx_seq_one_letter_code
_entity_poly.pdbx_strand_id
1 'polypeptide(L)'
;MDSSEQRFPWVRCVLSVVTYALALTDTVRAGLGMEDTKPYVNVEPDVLSFGPHAYQGVHLTQGNATASRAMPVWLYKHDSTSVTMRSVSRHLQTPFWPQCVITERRCAQETETVALDLVFHMLDALVSSVSASRPALGLGRDTRGHIALRTKFRWRDRLFDHVLPSLFIQDMVRSSQAIYFSPARLRDAQRPICGSSYPRPFACSAQWTRFSRFCGTSTALCTGIDDVWNNLLRRWRRLQTVYSNATLDAVLLEGSDDYTRGGFVFHGRKNQDVVIVTRVRDCRQGGNCSTVALDDYRYEGGSLPMSVANWYVIVALLRGAGQLYTWLRVLLLLGGAYRASAEQDPGASFLEKLRTTIHTFFLIPAQVAIYGSVVPIACYVAAYVLDSSAVSQIIRLHFSTPLGRYQFSLHDPLNVNAKAMRSVWAMAATCHALLFLHNRRSLSAGFEVPGISEFLITLAASTTILARVRSLAWRDTTILDVNEVSASAHTFGLRSMTFKPTRSVVSQLLTGAPIDVQFLGLAMATWAAATVLSWSIARWLPRVLSFRLQMISDTPVPYTAGFLWSRHAALVSWNGDDAAPARDAPKVLVNLVAMTDPLTLLRLQTTDAALVGEFTTDDASSPARVFLPLALRLSEMDVPVDWSHLRLEGVHRSRSLSWGTLLACG
;
A
#
# COMPACT_ATOMS: atom_id res chain seq x y z
N MET A 1 14.89 34.87 34.43
CA MET A 1 15.07 34.90 32.97
C MET A 1 14.46 36.20 32.46
N ASP A 2 15.28 37.10 31.93
CA ASP A 2 14.80 38.33 31.30
C ASP A 2 13.96 38.00 30.07
N SER A 3 12.76 38.58 30.03
CA SER A 3 11.71 38.38 29.04
C SER A 3 12.06 39.01 27.70
N SER A 4 13.06 38.48 27.00
CA SER A 4 13.11 38.63 25.55
C SER A 4 12.04 37.71 24.96
N GLU A 5 10.92 38.30 24.55
CA GLU A 5 9.83 37.64 23.84
C GLU A 5 10.38 36.96 22.58
N GLN A 6 10.80 35.70 22.70
CA GLN A 6 10.81 34.80 21.56
C GLN A 6 9.36 34.71 21.08
N ARG A 7 9.07 35.38 19.96
CA ARG A 7 7.75 35.32 19.32
C ARG A 7 7.33 33.87 19.21
N PHE A 8 6.27 33.50 19.92
CA PHE A 8 5.71 32.16 19.90
C PHE A 8 5.48 31.74 18.43
N PRO A 9 6.19 30.73 17.92
CA PRO A 9 6.10 30.36 16.52
C PRO A 9 4.75 29.66 16.28
N TRP A 10 3.72 30.45 16.00
CA TRP A 10 2.35 29.97 15.75
C TRP A 10 2.29 28.85 14.71
N VAL A 11 3.15 28.90 13.70
CA VAL A 11 3.27 27.84 12.69
C VAL A 11 3.72 26.51 13.30
N ARG A 12 4.73 26.53 14.18
CA ARG A 12 5.19 25.32 14.89
C ARG A 12 4.11 24.81 15.84
N CYS A 13 3.41 25.70 16.55
CA CYS A 13 2.30 25.31 17.42
C CYS A 13 1.19 24.61 16.63
N VAL A 14 0.72 25.21 15.53
CA VAL A 14 -0.32 24.62 14.67
C VAL A 14 0.14 23.28 14.10
N LEU A 15 1.38 23.18 13.63
CA LEU A 15 1.94 21.93 13.09
C LEU A 15 2.05 20.84 14.17
N SER A 16 2.47 21.20 15.37
CA SER A 16 2.53 20.29 16.53
C SER A 16 1.14 19.82 16.93
N VAL A 17 0.14 20.70 17.00
CA VAL A 17 -1.27 20.33 17.26
C VAL A 17 -1.76 19.32 16.22
N VAL A 18 -1.54 19.58 14.93
CA VAL A 18 -1.95 18.66 13.87
C VAL A 18 -1.22 17.31 13.97
N THR A 19 0.09 17.33 14.24
CA THR A 19 0.91 16.11 14.34
C THR A 19 0.49 15.25 15.55
N TYR A 20 0.29 15.87 16.72
CA TYR A 20 -0.24 15.18 17.89
C TYR A 20 -1.65 14.65 17.65
N ALA A 21 -2.54 15.44 17.05
CA ALA A 21 -3.89 14.99 16.72
C ALA A 21 -3.86 13.76 15.80
N LEU A 22 -3.04 13.77 14.75
CA LEU A 22 -2.90 12.64 13.82
C LEU A 22 -2.33 11.38 14.50
N ALA A 23 -1.34 11.54 15.38
CA ALA A 23 -0.71 10.41 16.09
C ALA A 23 -1.59 9.83 17.21
N LEU A 24 -2.26 10.69 17.98
CA LEU A 24 -3.16 10.27 19.07
C LEU A 24 -4.43 9.60 18.53
N THR A 25 -4.83 9.90 17.30
CA THR A 25 -6.02 9.33 16.64
C THR A 25 -5.69 8.24 15.62
N ASP A 26 -4.45 7.74 15.54
CA ASP A 26 -4.04 6.81 14.48
C ASP A 26 -4.95 5.56 14.40
N THR A 27 -5.15 4.87 15.52
CA THR A 27 -6.02 3.68 15.59
C THR A 27 -7.51 4.01 15.48
N VAL A 28 -7.94 5.17 15.98
CA VAL A 28 -9.34 5.62 15.87
C VAL A 28 -9.70 5.93 14.42
N ARG A 29 -8.79 6.58 13.69
CA ARG A 29 -9.00 7.03 12.31
C ARG A 29 -8.77 5.92 11.29
N ALA A 30 -7.71 5.13 11.45
CA ALA A 30 -7.35 4.08 10.49
C ALA A 30 -7.93 2.70 10.84
N GLY A 31 -8.46 2.53 12.06
CA GLY A 31 -8.92 1.27 12.64
C GLY A 31 -7.82 0.48 13.36
N LEU A 32 -8.20 -0.55 14.12
CA LEU A 32 -7.27 -1.44 14.82
C LEU A 32 -6.72 -2.56 13.92
N GLY A 33 -7.45 -2.91 12.87
CA GLY A 33 -7.11 -4.01 11.97
C GLY A 33 -8.23 -4.19 10.95
N MET A 34 -8.16 -5.29 10.20
CA MET A 34 -9.22 -5.69 9.30
C MET A 34 -10.11 -6.71 10.01
N GLU A 35 -11.12 -6.20 10.70
CA GLU A 35 -12.15 -7.03 11.37
C GLU A 35 -13.26 -7.41 10.39
N ASP A 36 -13.77 -6.41 9.67
CA ASP A 36 -14.80 -6.59 8.66
C ASP A 36 -14.20 -6.40 7.27
N THR A 37 -14.32 -7.43 6.44
CA THR A 37 -13.90 -7.44 5.05
C THR A 37 -14.97 -6.90 4.11
N LYS A 38 -16.10 -6.43 4.64
CA LYS A 38 -17.13 -5.72 3.87
C LYS A 38 -16.52 -4.53 3.09
N PRO A 39 -16.98 -4.30 1.85
CA PRO A 39 -18.14 -4.92 1.21
C PRO A 39 -17.87 -6.28 0.55
N TYR A 40 -16.66 -6.86 0.69
CA TYR A 40 -16.31 -8.12 0.06
C TYR A 40 -16.93 -9.31 0.79
N VAL A 41 -17.39 -10.31 0.03
CA VAL A 41 -18.00 -11.52 0.57
C VAL A 41 -16.91 -12.54 0.89
N ASN A 42 -16.92 -13.08 2.11
CA ASN A 42 -16.07 -14.21 2.51
C ASN A 42 -16.64 -15.50 1.94
N VAL A 43 -15.90 -16.14 1.03
CA VAL A 43 -16.31 -17.40 0.40
C VAL A 43 -15.87 -18.60 1.25
N GLU A 44 -14.68 -18.50 1.78
CA GLU A 44 -14.06 -19.40 2.75
C GLU A 44 -13.43 -18.52 3.85
N PRO A 45 -13.10 -19.04 5.04
CA PRO A 45 -12.57 -18.24 6.15
C PRO A 45 -11.40 -17.32 5.75
N ASP A 46 -10.60 -17.76 4.79
CA ASP A 46 -9.41 -17.04 4.28
C ASP A 46 -9.53 -16.61 2.82
N VAL A 47 -10.72 -16.61 2.20
CA VAL A 47 -10.87 -16.25 0.78
C VAL A 47 -11.94 -15.18 0.59
N LEU A 48 -11.49 -13.98 0.21
CA LEU A 48 -12.38 -12.90 -0.19
C LEU A 48 -12.71 -13.02 -1.68
N SER A 49 -13.98 -12.82 -2.05
CA SER A 49 -14.35 -12.58 -3.44
C SER A 49 -14.56 -11.09 -3.70
N PHE A 50 -14.06 -10.63 -4.85
CA PHE A 50 -14.34 -9.29 -5.36
C PHE A 50 -15.00 -9.39 -6.74
N GLY A 51 -15.85 -8.42 -7.04
CA GLY A 51 -16.93 -8.63 -7.98
C GLY A 51 -18.00 -9.56 -7.37
N PRO A 52 -18.75 -10.32 -8.17
CA PRO A 52 -18.64 -10.43 -9.62
C PRO A 52 -19.37 -9.28 -10.34
N HIS A 53 -18.94 -8.97 -11.56
CA HIS A 53 -19.54 -7.95 -12.41
C HIS A 53 -20.00 -8.58 -13.73
N ALA A 54 -21.18 -8.18 -14.20
CA ALA A 54 -21.74 -8.55 -15.47
C ALA A 54 -22.15 -7.28 -16.21
N TYR A 55 -21.70 -7.16 -17.46
CA TYR A 55 -22.01 -5.99 -18.27
C TYR A 55 -22.03 -6.35 -19.74
N GLN A 56 -22.83 -5.59 -20.50
CA GLN A 56 -22.85 -5.69 -21.94
C GLN A 56 -21.71 -4.84 -22.50
N GLY A 57 -20.88 -5.45 -23.34
CA GLY A 57 -19.85 -4.73 -24.08
C GLY A 57 -20.49 -3.89 -25.18
N VAL A 58 -21.18 -4.55 -26.11
CA VAL A 58 -21.93 -3.88 -27.18
C VAL A 58 -22.95 -4.83 -27.81
N HIS A 59 -24.07 -4.30 -28.30
CA HIS A 59 -24.95 -4.99 -29.26
C HIS A 59 -24.94 -4.23 -30.58
N LEU A 60 -24.46 -4.88 -31.64
CA LEU A 60 -24.29 -4.28 -32.96
C LEU A 60 -25.18 -5.00 -33.96
N THR A 61 -26.06 -4.26 -34.60
CA THR A 61 -26.73 -4.69 -35.83
C THR A 61 -26.01 -4.08 -37.02
N GLN A 62 -26.16 -4.65 -38.22
CA GLN A 62 -25.54 -4.09 -39.43
C GLN A 62 -25.87 -2.60 -39.63
N GLY A 63 -27.10 -2.17 -39.33
CA GLY A 63 -27.51 -0.76 -39.42
C GLY A 63 -26.96 0.14 -38.31
N ASN A 64 -26.75 -0.37 -37.09
CA ASN A 64 -26.15 0.42 -36.00
C ASN A 64 -24.62 0.49 -36.13
N ALA A 65 -24.00 -0.56 -36.68
CA ALA A 65 -22.55 -0.62 -36.88
C ALA A 65 -22.07 0.37 -37.94
N THR A 66 -22.85 0.61 -38.99
CA THR A 66 -22.52 1.55 -40.07
C THR A 66 -22.86 3.01 -39.74
N ALA A 67 -23.53 3.27 -38.62
CA ALA A 67 -23.68 4.64 -38.13
C ALA A 67 -22.29 5.20 -37.77
N SER A 68 -22.03 6.49 -38.04
CA SER A 68 -20.79 7.20 -37.74
C SER A 68 -20.57 7.42 -36.23
N ARG A 69 -20.65 6.33 -35.46
CA ARG A 69 -20.47 6.27 -34.02
C ARG A 69 -19.16 5.53 -33.73
N ALA A 70 -18.52 5.95 -32.65
CA ALA A 70 -17.31 5.31 -32.15
C ALA A 70 -17.47 4.99 -30.67
N MET A 71 -16.74 4.00 -30.20
CA MET A 71 -16.74 3.60 -28.79
C MET A 71 -15.33 3.58 -28.22
N PRO A 72 -15.14 3.73 -26.89
CA PRO A 72 -13.82 3.71 -26.29
C PRO A 72 -13.06 2.40 -26.55
N VAL A 73 -11.80 2.52 -26.98
CA VAL A 73 -10.85 1.41 -27.20
C VAL A 73 -10.62 0.60 -25.92
N TRP A 74 -10.81 1.24 -24.75
CA TRP A 74 -10.58 0.66 -23.43
C TRP A 74 -11.11 -0.77 -23.27
N LEU A 75 -12.34 -1.00 -23.70
CA LEU A 75 -13.02 -2.29 -23.55
C LEU A 75 -12.29 -3.43 -24.29
N TYR A 76 -11.66 -3.14 -25.42
CA TYR A 76 -10.99 -4.14 -26.27
C TYR A 76 -9.47 -4.16 -26.08
N LYS A 77 -8.88 -3.14 -25.46
CA LYS A 77 -7.44 -3.04 -25.24
C LYS A 77 -7.01 -3.12 -23.77
N HIS A 78 -7.68 -2.42 -22.86
CA HIS A 78 -7.17 -2.17 -21.50
C HIS A 78 -7.91 -2.93 -20.39
N ASP A 79 -9.14 -3.35 -20.67
CA ASP A 79 -9.98 -4.15 -19.78
C ASP A 79 -9.38 -5.54 -19.50
N SER A 80 -9.58 -6.07 -18.29
CA SER A 80 -9.18 -7.44 -17.89
C SER A 80 -9.72 -8.48 -18.86
N THR A 81 -11.01 -8.34 -19.21
CA THR A 81 -11.75 -9.24 -20.09
C THR A 81 -11.23 -9.26 -21.53
N SER A 82 -10.45 -8.25 -21.93
CA SER A 82 -9.89 -8.17 -23.29
C SER A 82 -8.65 -9.04 -23.50
N VAL A 83 -7.97 -9.45 -22.43
CA VAL A 83 -6.69 -10.17 -22.50
C VAL A 83 -6.86 -11.50 -23.21
N THR A 84 -7.85 -12.31 -22.83
CA THR A 84 -8.11 -13.60 -23.47
C THR A 84 -8.52 -13.43 -24.93
N MET A 85 -9.41 -12.49 -25.21
CA MET A 85 -9.89 -12.21 -26.57
C MET A 85 -8.74 -11.81 -27.52
N ARG A 86 -7.88 -10.88 -27.10
CA ARG A 86 -6.70 -10.46 -27.85
C ARG A 86 -5.67 -11.57 -27.99
N SER A 87 -5.54 -12.45 -26.99
CA SER A 87 -4.63 -13.61 -27.06
C SER A 87 -5.06 -14.58 -28.14
N VAL A 88 -6.35 -14.90 -28.19
CA VAL A 88 -6.94 -15.77 -29.23
C VAL A 88 -6.81 -15.13 -30.60
N SER A 89 -7.12 -13.84 -30.69
CA SER A 89 -6.97 -13.06 -31.91
C SER A 89 -5.53 -13.08 -32.45
N ARG A 90 -4.54 -12.85 -31.58
CA ARG A 90 -3.11 -12.88 -31.92
C ARG A 90 -2.65 -14.28 -32.33
N HIS A 91 -3.09 -15.33 -31.63
CA HIS A 91 -2.74 -16.72 -31.94
C HIS A 91 -3.28 -17.15 -33.31
N LEU A 92 -4.54 -16.81 -33.59
CA LEU A 92 -5.22 -17.18 -34.83
C LEU A 92 -4.98 -16.20 -35.99
N GLN A 93 -4.23 -15.12 -35.76
CA GLN A 93 -3.99 -14.06 -36.75
C GLN A 93 -5.30 -13.54 -37.38
N THR A 94 -6.29 -13.27 -36.53
CA THR A 94 -7.64 -12.90 -36.98
C THR A 94 -7.64 -11.58 -37.76
N PRO A 95 -8.34 -11.50 -38.91
CA PRO A 95 -8.38 -10.28 -39.71
C PRO A 95 -9.17 -9.18 -38.98
N PHE A 96 -9.02 -7.92 -39.43
CA PHE A 96 -9.69 -6.73 -38.90
C PHE A 96 -9.33 -6.31 -37.47
N TRP A 97 -8.47 -7.05 -36.77
CA TRP A 97 -7.96 -6.63 -35.47
C TRP A 97 -6.82 -5.61 -35.65
N PRO A 98 -7.00 -4.35 -35.19
CA PRO A 98 -5.95 -3.35 -35.36
C PRO A 98 -4.71 -3.72 -34.53
N GLN A 99 -3.53 -3.52 -35.11
CA GLN A 99 -2.28 -3.76 -34.39
C GLN A 99 -2.18 -2.94 -33.10
N CYS A 100 -2.78 -1.75 -33.05
CA CYS A 100 -2.80 -0.94 -31.83
C CYS A 100 -3.65 -1.52 -30.68
N VAL A 101 -4.58 -2.45 -30.97
CA VAL A 101 -5.38 -3.15 -29.94
C VAL A 101 -4.62 -4.35 -29.39
N ILE A 102 -3.94 -5.10 -30.26
CA ILE A 102 -3.17 -6.30 -29.89
C ILE A 102 -1.81 -5.95 -29.26
N THR A 103 -1.13 -4.92 -29.76
CA THR A 103 0.24 -4.55 -29.39
C THR A 103 0.31 -3.32 -28.49
N GLU A 104 1.53 -2.96 -28.07
CA GLU A 104 1.82 -1.78 -27.25
C GLU A 104 1.58 -0.44 -27.99
N ARG A 105 1.44 -0.46 -29.34
CA ARG A 105 1.29 0.77 -30.13
C ARG A 105 0.05 1.58 -29.73
N ARG A 106 0.21 2.90 -29.61
CA ARG A 106 -0.93 3.82 -29.44
C ARG A 106 -1.80 3.80 -30.70
N CYS A 107 -3.12 3.87 -30.52
CA CYS A 107 -4.03 3.99 -31.65
C CYS A 107 -4.00 5.44 -32.16
N ALA A 108 -3.88 5.62 -33.48
CA ALA A 108 -3.64 6.93 -34.10
C ALA A 108 -4.87 7.85 -34.15
N GLN A 109 -6.07 7.35 -33.88
CA GLN A 109 -7.27 8.17 -33.77
C GLN A 109 -7.27 8.91 -32.42
N GLU A 110 -7.26 10.24 -32.48
CA GLU A 110 -6.81 11.18 -31.44
C GLU A 110 -7.63 11.25 -30.14
N THR A 111 -8.60 10.36 -29.92
CA THR A 111 -9.44 10.36 -28.69
C THR A 111 -9.80 8.96 -28.17
N GLU A 112 -8.90 7.98 -28.28
CA GLU A 112 -9.09 6.64 -27.65
C GLU A 112 -10.39 5.92 -28.06
N THR A 113 -10.90 6.14 -29.28
CA THR A 113 -12.12 5.46 -29.78
C THR A 113 -11.87 4.59 -31.01
N VAL A 114 -12.68 3.55 -31.18
CA VAL A 114 -12.75 2.69 -32.38
C VAL A 114 -14.14 2.83 -33.01
N ALA A 115 -14.20 2.91 -34.34
CA ALA A 115 -15.46 2.93 -35.08
C ALA A 115 -16.24 1.61 -34.91
N LEU A 116 -17.57 1.70 -34.80
CA LEU A 116 -18.42 0.52 -34.52
C LEU A 116 -18.43 -0.50 -35.66
N ASP A 117 -18.23 -0.07 -36.90
CA ASP A 117 -18.08 -0.93 -38.08
C ASP A 117 -16.86 -1.85 -37.95
N LEU A 118 -15.73 -1.31 -37.50
CA LEU A 118 -14.52 -2.06 -37.27
C LEU A 118 -14.71 -3.06 -36.12
N VAL A 119 -15.38 -2.65 -35.03
CA VAL A 119 -15.71 -3.56 -33.92
C VAL A 119 -16.60 -4.71 -34.39
N PHE A 120 -17.59 -4.43 -35.24
CA PHE A 120 -18.46 -5.46 -35.82
C PHE A 120 -17.65 -6.49 -36.62
N HIS A 121 -16.80 -6.04 -37.55
CA HIS A 121 -15.96 -6.93 -38.35
C HIS A 121 -14.91 -7.67 -37.51
N MET A 122 -14.35 -7.02 -36.49
CA MET A 122 -13.38 -7.60 -35.56
C MET A 122 -13.97 -8.76 -34.77
N LEU A 123 -15.18 -8.60 -34.25
CA LEU A 123 -15.90 -9.63 -33.50
C LEU A 123 -16.41 -10.76 -34.42
N ASP A 124 -16.93 -10.43 -35.60
CA ASP A 124 -17.36 -11.43 -36.59
C ASP A 124 -16.19 -12.30 -37.06
N ALA A 125 -15.04 -11.68 -37.33
CA ALA A 125 -13.81 -12.36 -37.70
C ALA A 125 -13.30 -13.27 -36.59
N LEU A 126 -13.37 -12.83 -35.32
CA LEU A 126 -13.01 -13.67 -34.18
C LEU A 126 -13.87 -14.94 -34.12
N VAL A 127 -15.20 -14.81 -34.26
CA VAL A 127 -16.10 -15.97 -34.24
C VAL A 127 -15.78 -16.93 -35.40
N SER A 128 -15.57 -16.37 -36.60
CA SER A 128 -15.19 -17.15 -37.78
C SER A 128 -13.86 -17.91 -37.59
N SER A 129 -12.81 -17.24 -37.13
CA SER A 129 -11.49 -17.84 -36.94
C SER A 129 -11.49 -18.91 -35.86
N VAL A 130 -12.19 -18.70 -34.74
CA VAL A 130 -12.32 -19.74 -33.71
C VAL A 130 -13.11 -20.91 -34.26
N SER A 131 -14.23 -20.71 -34.95
CA SER A 131 -15.03 -21.80 -35.53
C SER A 131 -14.24 -22.70 -36.50
N ALA A 132 -13.32 -22.10 -37.27
CA ALA A 132 -12.47 -22.79 -38.24
C ALA A 132 -11.22 -23.43 -37.61
N SER A 133 -10.88 -23.04 -36.38
CA SER A 133 -9.65 -23.48 -35.72
C SER A 133 -9.63 -24.98 -35.42
N ARG A 134 -8.42 -25.54 -35.44
CA ARG A 134 -8.11 -26.89 -34.97
C ARG A 134 -6.96 -26.79 -33.98
N PRO A 135 -7.05 -27.42 -32.80
CA PRO A 135 -5.98 -27.38 -31.82
C PRO A 135 -4.73 -28.08 -32.37
N ALA A 136 -3.59 -27.42 -32.28
CA ALA A 136 -2.29 -27.94 -32.68
C ALA A 136 -1.84 -29.12 -31.80
N LEU A 137 -2.29 -29.16 -30.54
CA LEU A 137 -1.90 -30.17 -29.54
C LEU A 137 -2.99 -31.23 -29.28
N GLY A 138 -4.02 -31.33 -30.12
CA GLY A 138 -5.14 -32.25 -29.94
C GLY A 138 -4.87 -33.67 -30.45
N LEU A 139 -4.93 -34.67 -29.55
CA LEU A 139 -4.85 -36.11 -29.86
C LEU A 139 -6.18 -36.70 -30.40
N GLY A 140 -7.17 -35.90 -30.79
CA GLY A 140 -8.51 -36.35 -31.18
C GLY A 140 -9.06 -35.66 -32.43
N ARG A 141 -9.64 -36.44 -33.34
CA ARG A 141 -10.09 -36.05 -34.70
C ARG A 141 -11.27 -35.04 -34.72
N ASP A 142 -11.86 -34.69 -33.58
CA ASP A 142 -13.19 -34.05 -33.50
C ASP A 142 -13.28 -32.77 -32.65
N THR A 143 -12.14 -32.12 -32.35
CA THR A 143 -12.11 -30.89 -31.51
C THR A 143 -12.03 -29.60 -32.32
N ARG A 144 -12.82 -29.47 -33.39
CA ARG A 144 -12.91 -28.20 -34.13
C ARG A 144 -13.55 -27.13 -33.23
N GLY A 145 -13.04 -25.90 -33.31
CA GLY A 145 -13.63 -24.79 -32.57
C GLY A 145 -13.29 -24.77 -31.07
N HIS A 146 -12.18 -25.40 -30.67
CA HIS A 146 -11.73 -25.41 -29.29
C HIS A 146 -10.22 -25.20 -29.19
N ILE A 147 -9.80 -24.20 -28.41
CA ILE A 147 -8.40 -23.85 -28.20
C ILE A 147 -8.19 -23.54 -26.71
N ALA A 148 -7.10 -24.04 -26.14
CA ALA A 148 -6.61 -23.61 -24.84
C ALA A 148 -5.25 -22.92 -24.99
N LEU A 149 -5.12 -21.74 -24.39
CA LEU A 149 -3.94 -20.89 -24.50
C LEU A 149 -3.37 -20.58 -23.13
N ARG A 150 -2.07 -20.34 -23.10
CA ARG A 150 -1.35 -19.80 -21.96
C ARG A 150 -0.73 -18.47 -22.38
N THR A 151 -1.28 -17.40 -21.84
CA THR A 151 -0.89 -16.04 -22.17
C THR A 151 -0.01 -15.46 -21.08
N LYS A 152 1.12 -14.88 -21.47
CA LYS A 152 1.92 -13.99 -20.63
C LYS A 152 1.64 -12.55 -21.05
N PHE A 153 1.27 -11.70 -20.11
CA PHE A 153 0.91 -10.31 -20.39
C PHE A 153 1.42 -9.38 -19.29
N ARG A 154 1.60 -8.11 -19.63
CA ARG A 154 1.98 -7.09 -18.66
C ARG A 154 0.74 -6.54 -17.95
N TRP A 155 0.87 -6.07 -16.71
CA TRP A 155 -0.19 -5.31 -16.05
C TRP A 155 0.40 -4.09 -15.34
N ARG A 156 0.24 -2.91 -15.94
CA ARG A 156 0.58 -1.62 -15.32
C ARG A 156 -0.66 -0.77 -15.22
N ASP A 157 -0.87 -0.06 -14.12
CA ASP A 157 -2.06 0.76 -13.89
C ASP A 157 -1.79 1.98 -12.99
N ARG A 158 -0.68 1.96 -12.24
CA ARG A 158 -0.39 2.96 -11.20
C ARG A 158 0.98 3.57 -11.38
N LEU A 159 1.19 4.71 -10.72
CA LEU A 159 2.49 5.37 -10.69
C LEU A 159 3.61 4.40 -10.28
N PHE A 160 3.35 3.56 -9.28
CA PHE A 160 4.26 2.50 -8.87
C PHE A 160 4.76 1.60 -10.01
N ASP A 161 3.86 1.23 -10.94
CA ASP A 161 4.19 0.35 -12.05
C ASP A 161 5.07 1.06 -13.12
N HIS A 162 5.42 2.33 -12.92
CA HIS A 162 6.35 3.08 -13.75
C HIS A 162 7.68 3.37 -13.04
N VAL A 163 7.74 3.13 -11.74
CA VAL A 163 8.90 3.40 -10.91
C VAL A 163 9.72 2.12 -10.77
N LEU A 164 10.91 2.07 -11.38
CA LEU A 164 11.81 0.90 -11.43
C LEU A 164 11.11 -0.40 -11.88
N PRO A 165 10.51 -0.42 -13.08
CA PRO A 165 9.69 -1.54 -13.55
C PRO A 165 10.44 -2.87 -13.63
N SER A 166 11.76 -2.86 -13.84
CA SER A 166 12.60 -4.06 -13.91
C SER A 166 12.74 -4.78 -12.56
N LEU A 167 12.60 -4.06 -11.45
CA LEU A 167 12.79 -4.60 -10.10
C LEU A 167 11.47 -5.05 -9.48
N PHE A 168 10.40 -4.30 -9.74
CA PHE A 168 9.16 -4.42 -8.98
C PHE A 168 8.00 -5.05 -9.76
N ILE A 169 8.04 -5.02 -11.09
CA ILE A 169 6.92 -5.51 -11.90
C ILE A 169 7.13 -6.97 -12.26
N GLN A 170 6.04 -7.69 -12.11
CA GLN A 170 5.93 -9.06 -12.55
C GLN A 170 4.92 -9.17 -13.69
N ASP A 171 5.34 -9.81 -14.78
CA ASP A 171 4.41 -10.19 -15.84
C ASP A 171 3.37 -11.18 -15.30
N MET A 172 2.12 -10.98 -15.66
CA MET A 172 1.01 -11.84 -15.29
C MET A 172 0.94 -13.02 -16.26
N VAL A 173 0.50 -14.16 -15.76
CA VAL A 173 0.29 -15.36 -16.58
C VAL A 173 -1.14 -15.85 -16.40
N ARG A 174 -1.79 -16.13 -17.52
CA ARG A 174 -3.22 -16.45 -17.59
C ARG A 174 -3.45 -17.68 -18.43
N SER A 175 -4.24 -18.60 -17.89
CA SER A 175 -4.76 -19.74 -18.61
C SER A 175 -6.07 -19.33 -19.26
N SER A 176 -6.18 -19.51 -20.56
CA SER A 176 -7.30 -19.06 -21.38
C SER A 176 -7.87 -20.22 -22.19
N GLN A 177 -9.14 -20.14 -22.55
CA GLN A 177 -9.74 -21.04 -23.54
C GLN A 177 -10.78 -20.33 -24.40
N ALA A 178 -10.94 -20.83 -25.62
CA ALA A 178 -11.96 -20.42 -26.58
C ALA A 178 -12.77 -21.64 -27.01
N ILE A 179 -14.10 -21.56 -26.90
CA ILE A 179 -15.04 -22.64 -27.25
C ILE A 179 -16.08 -22.08 -28.20
N TYR A 180 -16.21 -22.70 -29.38
CA TYR A 180 -17.26 -22.42 -30.34
C TYR A 180 -18.50 -23.28 -30.07
N PHE A 181 -19.66 -22.64 -30.08
CA PHE A 181 -20.97 -23.27 -29.99
C PHE A 181 -21.68 -23.11 -31.34
N SER A 182 -21.85 -24.24 -32.04
CA SER A 182 -22.57 -24.28 -33.30
C SER A 182 -24.08 -24.06 -33.11
N PRO A 183 -24.82 -23.68 -34.18
CA PRO A 183 -26.27 -23.52 -34.09
C PRO A 183 -27.00 -24.79 -33.61
N ALA A 184 -26.51 -25.96 -34.02
CA ALA A 184 -27.04 -27.24 -33.55
C ALA A 184 -26.81 -27.43 -32.04
N ARG A 185 -25.61 -27.10 -31.55
CA ARG A 185 -25.28 -27.23 -30.13
C ARG A 185 -26.06 -26.26 -29.25
N LEU A 186 -26.30 -25.03 -29.71
CA LEU A 186 -27.07 -24.04 -28.96
C LEU A 186 -28.55 -24.41 -28.80
N ARG A 187 -29.11 -25.19 -29.75
CA ARG A 187 -30.50 -25.68 -29.71
C ARG A 187 -30.65 -27.00 -28.97
N ASP A 188 -29.57 -27.73 -28.76
CA ASP A 188 -29.59 -29.03 -28.11
C ASP A 188 -29.73 -28.91 -26.59
N ALA A 189 -30.95 -29.14 -26.10
CA ALA A 189 -31.25 -29.13 -24.67
C ALA A 189 -30.56 -30.27 -23.90
N GLN A 190 -30.14 -31.35 -24.57
CA GLN A 190 -29.45 -32.49 -23.95
C GLN A 190 -27.96 -32.21 -23.73
N ARG A 191 -27.41 -31.16 -24.36
CA ARG A 191 -26.00 -30.75 -24.23
C ARG A 191 -25.87 -29.34 -23.64
N PRO A 192 -26.23 -29.14 -22.36
CA PRO A 192 -26.11 -27.85 -21.71
C PRO A 192 -24.65 -27.38 -21.67
N ILE A 193 -24.45 -26.07 -21.53
CA ILE A 193 -23.11 -25.43 -21.48
C ILE A 193 -22.20 -26.11 -20.45
N CYS A 194 -22.74 -26.35 -19.25
CA CYS A 194 -22.06 -27.01 -18.15
C CYS A 194 -22.46 -28.48 -17.96
N GLY A 195 -22.70 -29.19 -19.06
CA GLY A 195 -22.99 -30.62 -19.05
C GLY A 195 -21.74 -31.52 -18.92
N SER A 196 -21.94 -32.82 -19.13
CA SER A 196 -20.89 -33.83 -19.23
C SER A 196 -20.19 -33.83 -20.60
N SER A 197 -20.80 -33.22 -21.62
CA SER A 197 -20.26 -33.19 -22.99
C SER A 197 -19.12 -32.18 -23.14
N TYR A 198 -17.99 -32.63 -23.69
CA TYR A 198 -16.86 -31.79 -24.05
C TYR A 198 -17.01 -31.23 -25.49
N PRO A 199 -16.44 -30.05 -25.79
CA PRO A 199 -15.69 -29.14 -24.90
C PRO A 199 -16.63 -28.32 -23.99
N ARG A 200 -16.31 -28.20 -22.70
CA ARG A 200 -17.10 -27.46 -21.69
C ARG A 200 -16.27 -26.37 -21.02
N PRO A 201 -16.86 -25.24 -20.58
CA PRO A 201 -16.14 -24.24 -19.82
C PRO A 201 -15.53 -24.81 -18.52
N PHE A 202 -14.33 -24.36 -18.14
CA PHE A 202 -13.69 -24.79 -16.90
C PHE A 202 -14.31 -24.07 -15.70
N ALA A 203 -14.81 -22.86 -15.91
CA ALA A 203 -15.54 -22.08 -14.92
C ALA A 203 -16.90 -22.70 -14.55
N CYS A 204 -17.37 -23.75 -15.21
CA CYS A 204 -18.60 -24.46 -14.84
C CYS A 204 -18.60 -24.97 -13.39
N SER A 205 -17.43 -25.33 -12.85
CA SER A 205 -17.26 -25.70 -11.44
C SER A 205 -16.69 -24.58 -10.57
N ALA A 206 -16.48 -23.39 -11.12
CA ALA A 206 -15.88 -22.28 -10.39
C ALA A 206 -16.93 -21.56 -9.56
N GLN A 207 -16.64 -21.38 -8.27
CA GLN A 207 -17.60 -20.82 -7.32
C GLN A 207 -18.06 -19.41 -7.73
N TRP A 208 -17.16 -18.55 -8.21
CA TRP A 208 -17.45 -17.15 -8.58
C TRP A 208 -18.57 -16.97 -9.63
N THR A 209 -18.90 -18.01 -10.39
CA THR A 209 -19.99 -17.96 -11.39
C THR A 209 -21.39 -17.87 -10.78
N ARG A 210 -21.55 -18.15 -9.49
CA ARG A 210 -22.82 -18.04 -8.75
C ARG A 210 -23.03 -16.64 -8.16
N PHE A 211 -23.40 -15.69 -9.00
CA PHE A 211 -23.60 -14.27 -8.64
C PHE A 211 -24.51 -14.08 -7.42
N SER A 212 -25.56 -14.89 -7.28
CA SER A 212 -26.50 -14.84 -6.14
C SER A 212 -25.82 -14.95 -4.76
N ARG A 213 -24.65 -15.60 -4.67
CA ARG A 213 -23.91 -15.76 -3.41
C ARG A 213 -22.92 -14.62 -3.12
N PHE A 214 -22.49 -13.89 -4.16
CA PHE A 214 -21.38 -12.92 -4.06
C PHE A 214 -21.79 -11.49 -4.39
N CYS A 215 -22.96 -11.29 -4.99
CA CYS A 215 -23.48 -9.98 -5.33
C CYS A 215 -23.82 -9.22 -4.05
N GLY A 216 -22.98 -8.24 -3.72
CA GLY A 216 -23.24 -7.30 -2.63
C GLY A 216 -24.33 -6.29 -3.00
N THR A 217 -24.95 -5.68 -2.00
CA THR A 217 -26.01 -4.67 -2.16
C THR A 217 -25.56 -3.38 -2.86
N SER A 218 -24.26 -3.18 -3.07
CA SER A 218 -23.68 -1.91 -3.55
C SER A 218 -23.40 -1.85 -5.06
N THR A 219 -23.45 -2.95 -5.81
CA THR A 219 -23.05 -2.97 -7.23
C THR A 219 -24.21 -3.31 -8.16
N ALA A 220 -24.69 -2.31 -8.92
CA ALA A 220 -25.72 -2.50 -9.95
C ALA A 220 -25.29 -3.48 -11.07
N LEU A 221 -23.99 -3.80 -11.17
CA LEU A 221 -23.42 -4.70 -12.18
C LEU A 221 -23.58 -6.19 -11.85
N CYS A 222 -24.19 -6.57 -10.74
CA CYS A 222 -24.40 -7.99 -10.41
C CYS A 222 -25.88 -8.40 -10.26
N THR A 223 -26.80 -7.43 -10.29
CA THR A 223 -28.23 -7.65 -10.05
C THR A 223 -28.90 -8.42 -11.19
N GLY A 224 -29.68 -9.46 -10.87
CA GLY A 224 -30.51 -10.22 -11.83
C GLY A 224 -29.78 -11.32 -12.62
N ILE A 225 -28.51 -11.59 -12.34
CA ILE A 225 -27.72 -12.63 -13.02
C ILE A 225 -27.98 -14.02 -12.42
N ASP A 226 -28.01 -14.13 -11.09
CA ASP A 226 -28.07 -15.36 -10.26
C ASP A 226 -26.91 -16.34 -10.47
N ASP A 227 -26.74 -16.81 -11.71
CA ASP A 227 -25.71 -17.71 -12.19
C ASP A 227 -25.34 -17.35 -13.64
N VAL A 228 -24.03 -17.32 -13.94
CA VAL A 228 -23.50 -16.93 -15.26
C VAL A 228 -24.10 -17.77 -16.39
N TRP A 229 -24.22 -19.08 -16.20
CA TRP A 229 -24.64 -20.01 -17.24
C TRP A 229 -26.14 -19.92 -17.48
N ASN A 230 -26.93 -19.78 -16.42
CA ASN A 230 -28.37 -19.56 -16.52
C ASN A 230 -28.69 -18.19 -17.14
N ASN A 231 -27.94 -17.14 -16.81
CA ASN A 231 -28.10 -15.84 -17.44
C ASN A 231 -27.79 -15.92 -18.94
N LEU A 232 -26.70 -16.59 -19.32
CA LEU A 232 -26.31 -16.77 -20.70
C LEU A 232 -27.39 -17.52 -21.52
N LEU A 233 -27.95 -18.61 -20.98
CA LEU A 233 -29.05 -19.33 -21.62
C LEU A 233 -30.30 -18.45 -21.78
N ARG A 234 -30.65 -17.64 -20.78
CA ARG A 234 -31.77 -16.67 -20.89
C ARG A 234 -31.52 -15.64 -21.99
N ARG A 235 -30.29 -15.13 -22.10
CA ARG A 235 -29.90 -14.18 -23.15
C ARG A 235 -29.98 -14.80 -24.55
N TRP A 236 -29.49 -16.03 -24.73
CA TRP A 236 -29.58 -16.72 -26.02
C TRP A 236 -31.03 -16.99 -26.43
N ARG A 237 -31.89 -17.41 -25.50
CA ARG A 237 -33.33 -17.54 -25.78
C ARG A 237 -33.94 -16.21 -26.20
N ARG A 238 -33.60 -15.11 -25.52
CA ARG A 238 -34.06 -13.76 -25.89
C ARG A 238 -33.59 -13.36 -27.28
N LEU A 239 -32.31 -13.56 -27.61
CA LEU A 239 -31.79 -13.29 -28.96
C LEU A 239 -32.49 -14.15 -30.01
N GLN A 240 -32.77 -15.43 -29.72
CA GLN A 240 -33.49 -16.30 -30.64
C GLN A 240 -34.94 -15.86 -30.86
N THR A 241 -35.60 -15.28 -29.84
CA THR A 241 -36.95 -14.71 -29.99
C THR A 241 -36.95 -13.40 -30.79
N VAL A 242 -35.92 -12.55 -30.62
CA VAL A 242 -35.79 -11.29 -31.35
C VAL A 242 -35.43 -11.53 -32.82
N TYR A 243 -34.60 -12.54 -33.09
CA TYR A 243 -34.15 -12.92 -34.42
C TYR A 243 -34.66 -14.32 -34.81
N SER A 244 -35.99 -14.48 -34.88
CA SER A 244 -36.65 -15.78 -35.12
C SER A 244 -36.23 -16.46 -36.43
N ASN A 245 -35.98 -15.68 -37.47
CA ASN A 245 -35.63 -16.17 -38.80
C ASN A 245 -34.12 -16.37 -39.01
N ALA A 246 -33.31 -16.10 -37.99
CA ALA A 246 -31.86 -16.19 -38.06
C ALA A 246 -31.32 -17.39 -37.28
N THR A 247 -30.11 -17.80 -37.65
CA THR A 247 -29.33 -18.81 -36.93
C THR A 247 -28.39 -18.12 -35.94
N LEU A 248 -28.19 -18.73 -34.78
CA LEU A 248 -27.27 -18.24 -33.75
C LEU A 248 -26.06 -19.15 -33.70
N ASP A 249 -24.87 -18.56 -33.63
CA ASP A 249 -23.63 -19.23 -33.23
C ASP A 249 -22.90 -18.35 -32.20
N ALA A 250 -22.04 -18.94 -31.37
CA ALA A 250 -21.36 -18.18 -30.31
C ALA A 250 -19.95 -18.67 -30.07
N VAL A 251 -19.08 -17.75 -29.65
CA VAL A 251 -17.78 -18.08 -29.07
C VAL A 251 -17.77 -17.65 -27.62
N LEU A 252 -17.41 -18.59 -26.76
CA LEU A 252 -17.11 -18.35 -25.36
C LEU A 252 -15.60 -18.28 -25.18
N LEU A 253 -15.15 -17.24 -24.50
CA LEU A 253 -13.78 -17.00 -24.11
C LEU A 253 -13.75 -17.01 -22.59
N GLU A 254 -12.94 -17.87 -22.00
CA GLU A 254 -12.73 -17.90 -20.56
C GLU A 254 -11.26 -17.66 -20.28
N GLY A 255 -10.96 -16.94 -19.20
CA GLY A 255 -9.62 -16.98 -18.66
C GLY A 255 -9.55 -16.87 -17.15
N SER A 256 -8.41 -17.30 -16.64
CA SER A 256 -8.10 -17.36 -15.23
C SER A 256 -6.62 -17.07 -15.05
N ASP A 257 -6.31 -16.06 -14.23
CA ASP A 257 -4.94 -15.76 -13.84
C ASP A 257 -4.39 -16.82 -12.86
N ASP A 258 -3.08 -16.92 -12.78
CA ASP A 258 -2.41 -17.58 -11.65
C ASP A 258 -2.51 -16.73 -10.38
N TYR A 259 -2.34 -17.36 -9.22
CA TYR A 259 -2.24 -16.59 -7.98
C TYR A 259 -0.93 -15.80 -7.94
N THR A 260 -1.06 -14.48 -7.73
CA THR A 260 0.08 -13.66 -7.28
C THR A 260 0.52 -14.12 -5.89
N ARG A 261 1.76 -13.83 -5.49
CA ARG A 261 2.29 -14.24 -4.17
C ARG A 261 2.70 -13.05 -3.33
N GLY A 262 2.33 -13.07 -2.05
CA GLY A 262 2.83 -12.12 -1.06
C GLY A 262 4.27 -12.37 -0.62
N GLY A 263 4.91 -11.30 -0.15
CA GLY A 263 6.27 -11.30 0.37
C GLY A 263 6.33 -11.75 1.83
N PHE A 264 5.76 -10.95 2.74
CA PHE A 264 5.86 -11.17 4.19
C PHE A 264 4.78 -12.11 4.75
N VAL A 265 3.56 -12.01 4.24
CA VAL A 265 2.41 -12.81 4.69
C VAL A 265 1.77 -13.46 3.47
N PHE A 266 1.23 -14.66 3.68
CA PHE A 266 0.51 -15.38 2.66
C PHE A 266 -0.73 -14.59 2.22
N HIS A 267 -0.68 -14.12 0.98
CA HIS A 267 -1.83 -13.69 0.24
C HIS A 267 -1.65 -14.09 -1.22
N GLY A 268 -2.76 -14.26 -1.93
CA GLY A 268 -2.75 -14.40 -3.37
C GLY A 268 -3.94 -13.73 -3.99
N ARG A 269 -3.76 -13.17 -5.18
CA ARG A 269 -4.84 -12.58 -5.97
C ARG A 269 -4.97 -13.32 -7.28
N LYS A 270 -6.21 -13.54 -7.69
CA LYS A 270 -6.56 -14.14 -8.97
C LYS A 270 -7.77 -13.43 -9.58
N ASN A 271 -7.66 -13.02 -10.84
CA ASN A 271 -8.80 -12.53 -11.62
C ASN A 271 -9.27 -13.62 -12.59
N GLN A 272 -10.57 -13.65 -12.83
CA GLN A 272 -11.23 -14.61 -13.71
C GLN A 272 -12.31 -13.89 -14.51
N ASP A 273 -12.51 -14.30 -15.75
CA ASP A 273 -13.58 -13.75 -16.58
C ASP A 273 -14.06 -14.73 -17.65
N VAL A 274 -15.29 -14.47 -18.08
CA VAL A 274 -15.97 -15.14 -19.19
C VAL A 274 -16.52 -14.05 -20.11
N VAL A 275 -16.10 -14.07 -21.37
CA VAL A 275 -16.62 -13.21 -22.45
C VAL A 275 -17.34 -14.08 -23.45
N ILE A 276 -18.54 -13.67 -23.86
CA ILE A 276 -19.29 -14.35 -24.91
C ILE A 276 -19.57 -13.37 -26.02
N VAL A 277 -19.22 -13.79 -27.23
CA VAL A 277 -19.59 -13.14 -28.48
C VAL A 277 -20.62 -14.02 -29.17
N THR A 278 -21.88 -13.59 -29.17
CA THR A 278 -22.98 -14.27 -29.86
C THR A 278 -23.19 -13.60 -31.20
N ARG A 279 -23.16 -14.40 -32.26
CA ARG A 279 -23.34 -13.97 -33.64
C ARG A 279 -24.68 -14.47 -34.17
N VAL A 280 -25.38 -13.57 -34.83
CA VAL A 280 -26.68 -13.81 -35.48
C VAL A 280 -26.46 -13.79 -36.98
N ARG A 281 -26.85 -14.86 -37.67
CA ARG A 281 -26.65 -15.01 -39.12
C ARG A 281 -27.94 -15.27 -39.87
N ASP A 282 -28.15 -14.53 -40.95
CA ASP A 282 -29.16 -14.86 -41.96
C ASP A 282 -28.53 -15.78 -43.00
N CYS A 283 -28.98 -17.04 -43.00
CA CYS A 283 -28.54 -18.09 -43.90
C CYS A 283 -29.65 -18.36 -44.91
N ARG A 284 -29.56 -17.74 -46.08
CA ARG A 284 -30.52 -18.00 -47.16
C ARG A 284 -30.26 -19.38 -47.79
N GLN A 285 -31.31 -19.97 -48.36
CA GLN A 285 -31.22 -21.25 -49.08
C GLN A 285 -30.17 -21.11 -50.20
N GLY A 286 -29.03 -21.80 -50.04
CA GLY A 286 -27.84 -21.61 -50.89
C GLY A 286 -26.52 -21.58 -50.11
N GLY A 287 -26.54 -21.60 -48.77
CA GLY A 287 -25.35 -21.74 -47.94
C GLY A 287 -24.55 -20.44 -47.74
N ASN A 288 -24.98 -19.33 -48.36
CA ASN A 288 -24.40 -18.02 -48.11
C ASN A 288 -25.03 -17.40 -46.85
N CYS A 289 -24.27 -17.42 -45.76
CA CYS A 289 -24.71 -16.91 -44.45
C CYS A 289 -24.03 -15.56 -44.16
N SER A 290 -24.84 -14.50 -44.03
CA SER A 290 -24.35 -13.16 -43.67
C SER A 290 -24.62 -12.87 -42.19
N THR A 291 -23.70 -12.15 -41.53
CA THR A 291 -23.85 -11.75 -40.14
C THR A 291 -24.75 -10.50 -40.06
N VAL A 292 -25.88 -10.60 -39.35
CA VAL A 292 -26.86 -9.51 -39.22
C VAL A 292 -26.73 -8.76 -37.90
N ALA A 293 -26.31 -9.45 -36.84
CA ALA A 293 -26.09 -8.86 -35.52
C ALA A 293 -25.03 -9.61 -34.71
N LEU A 294 -24.43 -8.89 -33.75
CA LEU A 294 -23.46 -9.38 -32.78
C LEU A 294 -23.81 -8.86 -31.38
N ASP A 295 -23.69 -9.73 -30.38
CA ASP A 295 -23.83 -9.38 -28.97
C ASP A 295 -22.56 -9.78 -28.20
N ASP A 296 -21.88 -8.80 -27.60
CA ASP A 296 -20.72 -8.97 -26.71
C ASP A 296 -21.19 -8.78 -25.27
N TYR A 297 -21.08 -9.84 -24.47
CA TYR A 297 -21.47 -9.84 -23.06
C TYR A 297 -20.38 -10.44 -22.18
N ARG A 298 -20.14 -9.84 -21.02
CA ARG A 298 -18.95 -10.13 -20.21
C ARG A 298 -19.31 -10.34 -18.74
N TYR A 299 -18.58 -11.25 -18.13
CA TYR A 299 -18.60 -11.55 -16.72
C TYR A 299 -17.17 -11.51 -16.20
N GLU A 300 -16.94 -10.85 -15.08
CA GLU A 300 -15.65 -10.84 -14.41
C GLU A 300 -15.83 -11.05 -12.90
N GLY A 301 -14.79 -11.60 -12.28
CA GLY A 301 -14.73 -11.77 -10.85
C GLY A 301 -13.31 -12.09 -10.41
N GLY A 302 -13.12 -12.27 -9.12
CA GLY A 302 -11.85 -12.75 -8.62
C GLY A 302 -11.90 -13.21 -7.18
N SER A 303 -10.78 -13.80 -6.78
CA SER A 303 -10.54 -14.29 -5.44
C SER A 303 -9.24 -13.71 -4.89
N LEU A 304 -9.26 -13.44 -3.59
CA LEU A 304 -8.16 -12.93 -2.82
C LEU A 304 -8.01 -13.78 -1.55
N PRO A 305 -7.37 -14.97 -1.65
CA PRO A 305 -6.95 -15.71 -0.47
C PRO A 305 -6.00 -14.87 0.40
N MET A 306 -6.34 -14.71 1.68
CA MET A 306 -5.54 -14.04 2.71
C MET A 306 -5.85 -14.62 4.09
N SER A 307 -4.84 -14.76 4.95
CA SER A 307 -5.03 -15.23 6.33
C SER A 307 -5.23 -14.08 7.33
N VAL A 308 -5.28 -12.83 6.88
CA VAL A 308 -5.15 -11.65 7.76
C VAL A 308 -6.34 -11.46 8.70
N ALA A 309 -7.53 -11.94 8.35
CA ALA A 309 -8.68 -11.93 9.25
C ALA A 309 -8.41 -12.74 10.53
N ASN A 310 -7.71 -13.88 10.42
CA ASN A 310 -7.34 -14.71 11.58
C ASN A 310 -6.33 -14.01 12.50
N TRP A 311 -5.52 -13.09 11.96
CA TRP A 311 -4.55 -12.31 12.73
C TRP A 311 -5.15 -11.05 13.36
N TYR A 312 -6.46 -10.79 13.17
CA TYR A 312 -7.09 -9.54 13.62
C TYR A 312 -6.83 -9.26 15.10
N VAL A 313 -7.06 -10.24 15.98
CA VAL A 313 -6.88 -10.07 17.43
C VAL A 313 -5.44 -9.68 17.77
N ILE A 314 -4.46 -10.37 17.17
CA ILE A 314 -3.04 -10.09 17.41
C ILE A 314 -2.68 -8.68 16.91
N VAL A 315 -3.14 -8.33 15.70
CA VAL A 315 -2.90 -7.02 15.11
C VAL A 315 -3.57 -5.90 15.93
N ALA A 316 -4.80 -6.12 16.38
CA ALA A 316 -5.56 -5.18 17.20
C ALA A 316 -4.91 -4.98 18.58
N LEU A 317 -4.44 -6.05 19.23
CA LEU A 317 -3.72 -5.96 20.50
C LEU A 317 -2.39 -5.21 20.34
N LEU A 318 -1.61 -5.52 19.29
CA LEU A 318 -0.36 -4.81 19.01
C LEU A 318 -0.60 -3.31 18.79
N ARG A 319 -1.57 -2.94 17.94
CA ARG A 319 -1.90 -1.53 17.70
C ARG A 319 -2.48 -0.84 18.93
N GLY A 320 -3.37 -1.51 19.66
CA GLY A 320 -3.95 -1.01 20.90
C GLY A 320 -2.89 -0.75 21.96
N ALA A 321 -1.96 -1.69 22.16
CA ALA A 321 -0.85 -1.52 23.09
C ALA A 321 0.09 -0.37 22.67
N GLY A 322 0.44 -0.28 21.38
CA GLY A 322 1.25 0.81 20.85
C GLY A 322 0.58 2.18 21.00
N GLN A 323 -0.74 2.26 20.74
CA GLN A 323 -1.52 3.49 20.91
C GLN A 323 -1.62 3.89 22.39
N LEU A 324 -1.93 2.94 23.27
CA LEU A 324 -2.03 3.18 24.71
C LEU A 324 -0.71 3.68 25.28
N TYR A 325 0.42 3.09 24.85
CA TYR A 325 1.75 3.57 25.23
C TYR A 325 1.97 5.01 24.76
N THR A 326 1.57 5.34 23.54
CA THR A 326 1.68 6.70 22.99
C THR A 326 0.85 7.71 23.78
N TRP A 327 -0.39 7.35 24.16
CA TRP A 327 -1.24 8.18 25.01
C TRP A 327 -0.61 8.40 26.39
N LEU A 328 -0.15 7.32 27.03
CA LEU A 328 0.51 7.39 28.32
C LEU A 328 1.74 8.31 28.26
N ARG A 329 2.55 8.20 27.21
CA ARG A 329 3.73 9.03 27.02
C ARG A 329 3.38 10.52 26.87
N VAL A 330 2.35 10.86 26.08
CA VAL A 330 1.93 12.26 25.94
C VAL A 330 1.37 12.82 27.26
N LEU A 331 0.62 12.03 28.01
CA LEU A 331 0.13 12.41 29.33
C LEU A 331 1.27 12.62 30.34
N LEU A 332 2.26 11.72 30.36
CA LEU A 332 3.44 11.87 31.21
C LEU A 332 4.31 13.06 30.78
N LEU A 333 4.39 13.36 29.49
CA LEU A 333 5.10 14.55 28.99
C LEU A 333 4.44 15.84 29.47
N LEU A 334 3.10 15.93 29.36
CA LEU A 334 2.34 17.07 29.89
C LEU A 334 2.46 17.18 31.42
N GLY A 335 2.35 16.06 32.13
CA GLY A 335 2.53 16.01 33.58
C GLY A 335 3.94 16.38 34.02
N GLY A 336 4.96 15.92 33.30
CA GLY A 336 6.35 16.25 33.55
C GLY A 336 6.65 17.72 33.28
N ALA A 337 6.15 18.27 32.18
CA ALA A 337 6.27 19.71 31.88
C ALA A 337 5.60 20.57 32.97
N TYR A 338 4.45 20.14 33.48
CA TYR A 338 3.77 20.80 34.59
C TYR A 338 4.59 20.73 35.89
N ARG A 339 5.15 19.56 36.22
CA ARG A 339 5.99 19.39 37.41
C ARG A 339 7.26 20.22 37.33
N ALA A 340 7.94 20.22 36.19
CA ALA A 340 9.12 21.06 35.95
C ALA A 340 8.79 22.55 36.11
N SER A 341 7.67 23.01 35.55
CA SER A 341 7.22 24.41 35.70
C SER A 341 6.86 24.75 37.15
N ALA A 342 6.28 23.82 37.90
CA ALA A 342 5.88 24.02 39.29
C ALA A 342 7.06 24.04 40.26
N GLU A 343 8.14 23.30 39.98
CA GLU A 343 9.38 23.31 40.77
C GLU A 343 10.26 24.52 40.47
N GLN A 344 10.24 25.01 39.22
CA GLN A 344 10.99 26.20 38.84
C GLN A 344 10.43 27.47 39.50
N ASP A 345 9.10 27.64 39.50
CA ASP A 345 8.43 28.80 40.12
C ASP A 345 7.32 28.34 41.09
N PRO A 346 7.67 27.95 42.34
CA PRO A 346 6.70 27.44 43.30
C PRO A 346 5.61 28.45 43.66
N GLY A 347 5.93 29.76 43.63
CA GLY A 347 5.01 30.86 43.93
C GLY A 347 4.06 31.27 42.80
N ALA A 348 4.23 30.77 41.57
CA ALA A 348 3.39 31.15 40.45
C ALA A 348 1.95 30.63 40.56
N SER A 349 0.99 31.38 40.02
CA SER A 349 -0.42 31.00 39.99
C SER A 349 -0.65 29.75 39.12
N PHE A 350 -1.77 29.05 39.33
CA PHE A 350 -2.10 27.84 38.54
C PHE A 350 -2.15 28.13 37.03
N LEU A 351 -2.72 29.28 36.64
CA LEU A 351 -2.83 29.70 35.25
C LEU A 351 -1.47 29.97 34.61
N GLU A 352 -0.54 30.59 35.34
CA GLU A 352 0.82 30.83 34.88
C GLU A 352 1.58 29.52 34.70
N LYS A 353 1.48 28.61 35.68
CA LYS A 353 2.07 27.26 35.58
C LYS A 353 1.51 26.49 34.39
N LEU A 354 0.20 26.54 34.16
CA LEU A 354 -0.45 25.90 33.01
C LEU A 354 -0.02 26.53 31.68
N ARG A 355 0.08 27.87 31.60
CA ARG A 355 0.57 28.59 30.42
C ARG A 355 2.00 28.18 30.07
N THR A 356 2.90 28.16 31.05
CA THR A 356 4.29 27.72 30.88
C THR A 356 4.35 26.25 30.46
N THR A 357 3.52 25.38 31.04
CA THR A 357 3.42 23.97 30.66
C THR A 357 3.04 23.80 29.19
N ILE A 358 1.98 24.49 28.74
CA ILE A 358 1.49 24.43 27.35
C ILE A 358 2.56 24.97 26.40
N HIS A 359 3.22 26.06 26.78
CA HIS A 359 4.31 26.63 26.01
C HIS A 359 5.48 25.65 25.84
N THR A 360 5.95 25.06 26.94
CA THR A 360 7.00 24.03 26.95
C THR A 360 6.61 22.81 26.13
N PHE A 361 5.36 22.34 26.24
CA PHE A 361 4.87 21.20 25.47
C PHE A 361 4.91 21.45 23.95
N PHE A 362 4.51 22.63 23.48
CA PHE A 362 4.52 22.95 22.05
C PHE A 362 5.90 23.34 21.50
N LEU A 363 6.86 23.69 22.36
CA LEU A 363 8.26 23.85 21.97
C LEU A 363 8.93 22.51 21.62
N ILE A 364 8.43 21.41 22.18
CA ILE A 364 8.94 20.07 21.92
C ILE A 364 8.38 19.59 20.57
N PRO A 365 9.25 19.18 19.62
CA PRO A 365 8.77 18.60 18.37
C PRO A 365 7.98 17.30 18.63
N ALA A 366 6.76 17.24 18.09
CA ALA A 366 5.87 16.10 18.30
C ALA A 366 6.50 14.77 17.83
N GLN A 367 7.30 14.81 16.76
CA GLN A 367 8.01 13.68 16.19
C GLN A 367 9.01 13.06 17.18
N VAL A 368 9.64 13.87 18.05
CA VAL A 368 10.54 13.37 19.09
C VAL A 368 9.72 12.62 20.16
N ALA A 369 8.60 13.21 20.59
CA ALA A 369 7.71 12.58 21.56
C ALA A 369 7.07 11.28 21.03
N ILE A 370 6.77 11.21 19.73
CA ILE A 370 6.13 10.04 19.12
C ILE A 370 7.16 8.96 18.78
N TYR A 371 8.22 9.29 18.04
CA TYR A 371 9.18 8.32 17.52
C TYR A 371 10.40 8.08 18.42
N GLY A 372 10.55 8.84 19.51
CA GLY A 372 11.66 8.66 20.46
C GLY A 372 11.52 7.45 21.39
N SER A 373 10.59 6.52 21.16
CA SER A 373 10.43 5.30 21.97
C SER A 373 10.24 4.09 21.07
N VAL A 374 10.98 3.03 21.38
CA VAL A 374 11.04 1.81 20.55
C VAL A 374 9.78 0.96 20.73
N VAL A 375 9.12 1.02 21.89
CA VAL A 375 7.95 0.19 22.21
C VAL A 375 6.78 0.41 21.25
N PRO A 376 6.24 1.64 21.06
CA PRO A 376 5.15 1.87 20.13
C PRO A 376 5.57 1.51 18.70
N ILE A 377 6.80 1.87 18.29
CA ILE A 377 7.34 1.54 16.97
C ILE A 377 7.34 0.03 16.74
N ALA A 378 7.87 -0.76 17.67
CA ALA A 378 7.93 -2.21 17.54
C ALA A 378 6.53 -2.82 17.42
N CYS A 379 5.57 -2.35 18.23
CA CYS A 379 4.19 -2.80 18.18
C CYS A 379 3.53 -2.49 16.82
N TYR A 380 3.64 -1.25 16.33
CA TYR A 380 3.07 -0.85 15.06
C TYR A 380 3.75 -1.53 13.86
N VAL A 381 5.07 -1.75 13.91
CA VAL A 381 5.82 -2.45 12.86
C VAL A 381 5.44 -3.92 12.81
N ALA A 382 5.36 -4.60 13.95
CA ALA A 382 4.90 -5.98 14.01
C ALA A 382 3.48 -6.11 13.44
N ALA A 383 2.56 -5.23 13.84
CA ALA A 383 1.21 -5.17 13.28
C ALA A 383 1.22 -4.90 11.77
N TYR A 384 2.05 -3.96 11.30
CA TYR A 384 2.17 -3.60 9.89
C TYR A 384 2.71 -4.76 9.04
N VAL A 385 3.72 -5.49 9.50
CA VAL A 385 4.25 -6.66 8.77
C VAL A 385 3.17 -7.72 8.58
N LEU A 386 2.30 -7.91 9.58
CA LEU A 386 1.23 -8.90 9.55
C LEU A 386 0.10 -8.56 8.57
N ASP A 387 -0.27 -7.29 8.37
CA ASP A 387 -1.45 -6.91 7.58
C ASP A 387 -1.21 -6.02 6.36
N SER A 388 -0.04 -5.40 6.21
CA SER A 388 0.28 -4.45 5.13
C SER A 388 0.09 -5.01 3.73
N SER A 389 0.40 -6.29 3.53
CA SER A 389 0.29 -6.95 2.23
C SER A 389 -1.17 -7.09 1.79
N ALA A 390 -2.06 -7.49 2.70
CA ALA A 390 -3.49 -7.58 2.45
C ALA A 390 -4.14 -6.20 2.35
N VAL A 391 -3.79 -5.25 3.22
CA VAL A 391 -4.25 -3.86 3.16
C VAL A 391 -3.90 -3.24 1.80
N SER A 392 -2.68 -3.48 1.30
CA SER A 392 -2.26 -3.01 -0.04
C SER A 392 -3.12 -3.60 -1.15
N GLN A 393 -3.49 -4.89 -1.07
CA GLN A 393 -4.37 -5.52 -2.06
C GLN A 393 -5.82 -5.02 -1.98
N ILE A 394 -6.37 -4.81 -0.78
CA ILE A 394 -7.73 -4.27 -0.64
C ILE A 394 -7.80 -2.84 -1.18
N ILE A 395 -6.81 -2.02 -0.86
CA ILE A 395 -6.71 -0.67 -1.44
C ILE A 395 -6.52 -0.78 -2.95
N ARG A 396 -5.82 -1.81 -3.43
CA ARG A 396 -5.74 -2.08 -4.85
C ARG A 396 -7.10 -2.38 -5.48
N LEU A 397 -7.93 -3.17 -4.82
CA LEU A 397 -9.28 -3.51 -5.27
C LEU A 397 -10.23 -2.31 -5.22
N HIS A 398 -10.13 -1.47 -4.19
CA HIS A 398 -10.95 -0.25 -4.08
C HIS A 398 -10.80 0.66 -5.31
N PHE A 399 -9.56 0.81 -5.79
CA PHE A 399 -9.28 1.56 -7.01
C PHE A 399 -9.44 0.73 -8.29
N SER A 400 -9.78 -0.55 -8.26
CA SER A 400 -10.07 -1.32 -9.47
C SER A 400 -11.54 -1.19 -9.81
N THR A 401 -11.84 -0.60 -10.97
CA THR A 401 -13.21 -0.38 -11.41
C THR A 401 -13.48 -1.06 -12.74
N PRO A 402 -14.60 -1.81 -12.87
CA PRO A 402 -15.11 -2.25 -14.17
C PRO A 402 -15.27 -1.04 -15.08
N LEU A 403 -14.97 -1.20 -16.37
CA LEU A 403 -15.14 -0.16 -17.39
C LEU A 403 -14.31 1.12 -17.18
N GLY A 404 -13.35 1.14 -16.25
CA GLY A 404 -12.44 2.27 -16.03
C GLY A 404 -13.10 3.51 -15.41
N ARG A 405 -14.37 3.46 -14.99
CA ARG A 405 -15.03 4.61 -14.34
C ARG A 405 -14.80 4.58 -12.84
N TYR A 406 -14.12 5.56 -12.29
CA TYR A 406 -13.93 5.73 -10.84
C TYR A 406 -14.75 6.92 -10.35
N GLN A 407 -15.69 6.69 -9.44
CA GLN A 407 -16.42 7.77 -8.78
C GLN A 407 -15.61 8.23 -7.57
N PHE A 408 -15.19 9.48 -7.59
CA PHE A 408 -14.38 10.07 -6.52
C PHE A 408 -15.31 10.57 -5.40
N SER A 409 -15.38 9.83 -4.29
CA SER A 409 -15.89 10.38 -3.04
C SER A 409 -14.72 11.07 -2.32
N LEU A 410 -14.97 12.16 -1.57
CA LEU A 410 -13.89 12.82 -0.80
C LEU A 410 -13.47 12.00 0.43
N HIS A 411 -14.36 11.17 0.95
CA HIS A 411 -14.14 10.37 2.15
C HIS A 411 -13.19 9.18 1.91
N ASP A 412 -13.35 8.47 0.80
CA ASP A 412 -12.60 7.23 0.56
C ASP A 412 -11.08 7.45 0.41
N PRO A 413 -10.61 8.48 -0.31
CA PRO A 413 -9.19 8.81 -0.37
C PRO A 413 -8.60 9.13 1.00
N LEU A 414 -9.32 9.83 1.88
CA LEU A 414 -8.84 10.14 3.23
C LEU A 414 -8.66 8.88 4.06
N ASN A 415 -9.62 7.95 4.02
CA ASN A 415 -9.54 6.67 4.73
C ASN A 415 -8.43 5.77 4.16
N VAL A 416 -8.31 5.71 2.83
CA VAL A 416 -7.25 4.95 2.15
C VAL A 416 -5.87 5.50 2.46
N ASN A 417 -5.70 6.83 2.44
CA ASN A 417 -4.44 7.49 2.77
C ASN A 417 -4.11 7.34 4.26
N ALA A 418 -5.10 7.36 5.14
CA ALA A 418 -4.91 7.05 6.56
C ALA A 418 -4.28 5.68 6.78
N LYS A 419 -4.78 4.67 6.08
CA LYS A 419 -4.24 3.30 6.13
C LYS A 419 -2.86 3.19 5.48
N ALA A 420 -2.61 3.93 4.39
CA ALA A 420 -1.32 3.98 3.70
C ALA A 420 -0.19 4.52 4.59
N MET A 421 -0.49 5.60 5.33
CA MET A 421 0.49 6.30 6.17
C MET A 421 1.03 5.46 7.33
N ARG A 422 0.49 4.27 7.61
CA ARG A 422 1.06 3.33 8.58
C ARG A 422 2.48 2.88 8.23
N SER A 423 2.89 3.04 6.98
CA SER A 423 4.28 2.83 6.54
C SER A 423 5.28 3.73 7.29
N VAL A 424 4.83 4.84 7.90
CA VAL A 424 5.64 5.73 8.72
C VAL A 424 6.33 5.02 9.89
N TRP A 425 5.68 4.00 10.47
CA TRP A 425 6.26 3.21 11.56
C TRP A 425 7.39 2.30 11.08
N ALA A 426 7.26 1.73 9.88
CA ALA A 426 8.34 0.96 9.24
C ALA A 426 9.53 1.86 8.90
N MET A 427 9.26 3.09 8.46
CA MET A 427 10.29 4.10 8.23
C MET A 427 11.00 4.48 9.54
N ALA A 428 10.24 4.77 10.62
CA ALA A 428 10.80 5.06 11.93
C ALA A 428 11.68 3.91 12.46
N ALA A 429 11.26 2.65 12.31
CA ALA A 429 12.07 1.49 12.68
C ALA A 429 13.36 1.37 11.86
N THR A 430 13.29 1.64 10.56
CA THR A 430 14.48 1.66 9.69
C THR A 430 15.48 2.72 10.16
N CYS A 431 14.98 3.92 10.47
CA CYS A 431 15.74 5.01 11.06
C CYS A 431 16.41 4.60 12.39
N HIS A 432 15.68 3.93 13.29
CA HIS A 432 16.23 3.41 14.55
C HIS A 432 17.33 2.38 14.32
N ALA A 433 17.14 1.47 13.36
CA ALA A 433 18.15 0.47 13.01
C ALA A 433 19.42 1.12 12.43
N LEU A 434 19.28 2.13 11.58
CA LEU A 434 20.42 2.88 11.03
C LEU A 434 21.20 3.61 12.12
N LEU A 435 20.51 4.33 13.03
CA LEU A 435 21.15 4.97 14.17
C LEU A 435 21.80 3.96 15.11
N PHE A 436 21.18 2.80 15.34
CA PHE A 436 21.79 1.74 16.14
C PHE A 436 23.08 1.20 15.51
N LEU A 437 23.12 1.02 14.19
CA LEU A 437 24.32 0.61 13.48
C LEU A 437 25.41 1.68 13.50
N HIS A 438 25.02 2.96 13.40
CA HIS A 438 25.94 4.09 13.46
C HIS A 438 26.52 4.27 14.87
N ASN A 439 25.70 4.17 15.91
CA ASN A 439 26.05 4.36 17.32
C ASN A 439 26.71 3.13 17.98
N ARG A 440 27.29 2.21 17.19
CA ARG A 440 28.07 1.07 17.72
C ARG A 440 29.41 1.50 18.34
N ARG A 441 29.89 2.72 18.06
CA ARG A 441 31.02 3.35 18.76
C ARG A 441 30.50 4.09 20.01
N SER A 442 31.24 4.04 21.11
CA SER A 442 30.78 4.58 22.40
C SER A 442 30.43 6.06 22.32
N LEU A 443 29.19 6.40 22.66
CA LEU A 443 28.77 7.76 22.95
C LEU A 443 29.59 8.27 24.15
N SER A 444 30.44 9.28 23.93
CA SER A 444 31.05 10.05 25.01
C SER A 444 30.04 11.09 25.52
N ALA A 445 29.91 11.22 26.84
CA ALA A 445 29.03 12.20 27.45
C ALA A 445 29.49 13.63 27.12
N GLY A 446 28.56 14.55 26.85
CA GLY A 446 28.87 15.94 26.46
C GLY A 446 29.08 16.17 24.96
N PHE A 447 28.88 15.16 24.11
CA PHE A 447 28.97 15.27 22.67
C PHE A 447 27.59 15.22 22.00
N GLU A 448 27.51 15.80 20.80
CA GLU A 448 26.30 15.79 20.00
C GLU A 448 25.96 14.35 19.55
N VAL A 449 24.69 13.97 19.64
CA VAL A 449 24.19 12.65 19.22
C VAL A 449 23.61 12.75 17.83
N PRO A 450 23.98 11.85 16.91
CA PRO A 450 23.39 11.81 15.58
C PRO A 450 21.91 11.46 15.68
N GLY A 451 21.05 12.38 15.24
CA GLY A 451 19.62 12.22 15.09
C GLY A 451 19.20 12.34 13.63
N ILE A 452 18.00 11.88 13.30
CA ILE A 452 17.44 12.01 11.96
C ILE A 452 16.53 13.23 11.92
N SER A 453 16.59 14.00 10.83
CA SER A 453 15.74 15.19 10.65
C SER A 453 14.25 14.88 10.86
N GLU A 454 13.57 15.73 11.62
CA GLU A 454 12.20 15.52 12.11
C GLU A 454 11.18 15.26 10.99
N PHE A 455 11.33 15.92 9.84
CA PHE A 455 10.39 15.79 8.72
C PHE A 455 10.74 14.68 7.75
N LEU A 456 11.96 14.11 7.81
CA LEU A 456 12.39 13.12 6.84
C LEU A 456 11.51 11.86 6.89
N ILE A 457 11.20 11.39 8.11
CA ILE A 457 10.38 10.19 8.32
C ILE A 457 8.98 10.38 7.72
N THR A 458 8.34 11.52 8.04
CA THR A 458 6.99 11.84 7.56
C THR A 458 6.97 12.11 6.06
N LEU A 459 7.98 12.79 5.52
CA LEU A 459 8.09 13.10 4.10
C LEU A 459 8.31 11.82 3.29
N ALA A 460 9.22 10.95 3.71
CA ALA A 460 9.46 9.66 3.07
C ALA A 460 8.19 8.79 3.10
N ALA A 461 7.49 8.72 4.24
CA ALA A 461 6.23 8.00 4.35
C ALA A 461 5.13 8.59 3.45
N SER A 462 5.05 9.91 3.30
CA SER A 462 4.05 10.57 2.45
C SER A 462 4.17 10.19 0.96
N THR A 463 5.37 9.83 0.49
CA THR A 463 5.57 9.38 -0.90
C THR A 463 4.77 8.11 -1.23
N THR A 464 4.43 7.29 -0.22
CA THR A 464 3.60 6.09 -0.40
C THR A 464 2.15 6.43 -0.79
N ILE A 465 1.69 7.65 -0.55
CA ILE A 465 0.39 8.14 -1.05
C ILE A 465 0.45 8.30 -2.57
N LEU A 466 1.53 8.92 -3.08
CA LEU A 466 1.72 9.15 -4.52
C LEU A 466 1.83 7.83 -5.30
N ALA A 467 2.46 6.81 -4.71
CA ALA A 467 2.58 5.47 -5.28
C ALA A 467 1.26 4.85 -5.75
N ARG A 468 0.16 5.25 -5.09
CA ARG A 468 -1.18 4.67 -5.27
C ARG A 468 -2.01 5.41 -6.29
N VAL A 469 -1.53 6.55 -6.80
CA VAL A 469 -2.18 7.31 -7.87
C VAL A 469 -2.36 6.40 -9.09
N ARG A 470 -3.61 6.33 -9.55
CA ARG A 470 -4.03 5.59 -10.74
C ARG A 470 -4.38 6.59 -11.84
N SER A 471 -3.97 6.29 -13.06
CA SER A 471 -4.44 6.98 -14.26
C SER A 471 -4.85 5.95 -15.30
N LEU A 472 -5.97 6.18 -15.99
CA LEU A 472 -6.41 5.30 -17.07
C LEU A 472 -5.39 5.31 -18.21
N ALA A 473 -4.77 6.45 -18.49
CA ALA A 473 -3.74 6.59 -19.54
C ALA A 473 -2.48 5.73 -19.30
N TRP A 474 -2.28 5.25 -18.07
CA TRP A 474 -1.14 4.40 -17.70
C TRP A 474 -1.40 2.91 -17.85
N ARG A 475 -2.65 2.51 -18.15
CA ARG A 475 -3.01 1.09 -18.21
C ARG A 475 -2.29 0.39 -19.36
N ASP A 476 -1.40 -0.53 -19.02
CA ASP A 476 -0.72 -1.40 -20.00
C ASP A 476 -1.07 -2.86 -19.72
N THR A 477 -1.71 -3.49 -20.70
CA THR A 477 -2.07 -4.91 -20.70
C THR A 477 -1.51 -5.65 -21.91
N THR A 478 -0.36 -5.21 -22.41
CA THR A 478 0.27 -5.76 -23.62
C THR A 478 0.55 -7.26 -23.47
N ILE A 479 0.15 -8.02 -24.50
CA ILE A 479 0.44 -9.44 -24.60
C ILE A 479 1.91 -9.62 -24.98
N LEU A 480 2.65 -10.38 -24.19
CA LEU A 480 4.06 -10.65 -24.42
C LEU A 480 4.23 -11.94 -25.21
N ASP A 481 3.58 -13.00 -24.72
CA ASP A 481 3.73 -14.35 -25.26
C ASP A 481 2.40 -15.11 -25.19
N VAL A 482 2.15 -15.98 -26.17
CA VAL A 482 0.94 -16.81 -26.27
C VAL A 482 1.35 -18.19 -26.74
N ASN A 483 1.13 -19.19 -25.90
CA ASN A 483 1.42 -20.58 -26.23
C ASN A 483 0.15 -21.40 -26.17
N GLU A 484 -0.07 -22.26 -27.15
CA GLU A 484 -1.14 -23.26 -27.08
C GLU A 484 -0.78 -24.34 -26.06
N VAL A 485 -1.78 -24.79 -25.30
CA VAL A 485 -1.62 -25.82 -24.27
C VAL A 485 -2.72 -26.86 -24.38
N SER A 486 -2.52 -28.03 -23.77
CA SER A 486 -3.54 -29.07 -23.79
C SER A 486 -4.81 -28.61 -23.07
N ALA A 487 -5.95 -28.77 -23.74
CA ALA A 487 -7.26 -28.40 -23.22
C ALA A 487 -7.82 -29.45 -22.25
N SER A 488 -7.10 -29.67 -21.14
CA SER A 488 -7.45 -30.60 -20.08
C SER A 488 -7.96 -29.85 -18.85
N ALA A 489 -9.14 -30.24 -18.37
CA ALA A 489 -9.71 -29.69 -17.14
C ALA A 489 -8.82 -29.92 -15.92
N HIS A 490 -8.11 -31.04 -15.87
CA HIS A 490 -7.16 -31.34 -14.80
C HIS A 490 -5.97 -30.39 -14.82
N THR A 491 -5.35 -30.21 -16.00
CA THR A 491 -4.21 -29.29 -16.17
C THR A 491 -4.61 -27.85 -15.86
N PHE A 492 -5.80 -27.44 -16.32
CA PHE A 492 -6.33 -26.12 -16.01
C PHE A 492 -6.59 -25.96 -14.51
N GLY A 493 -7.21 -26.95 -13.86
CA GLY A 493 -7.47 -26.96 -12.43
C GLY A 493 -6.20 -26.78 -11.60
N LEU A 494 -5.17 -27.61 -11.85
CA LEU A 494 -3.87 -27.50 -11.19
C LEU A 494 -3.23 -26.11 -11.37
N ARG A 495 -3.21 -25.60 -12.61
CA ARG A 495 -2.64 -24.28 -12.92
C ARG A 495 -3.43 -23.15 -12.25
N SER A 496 -4.75 -23.29 -12.18
CA SER A 496 -5.63 -22.30 -11.56
C SER A 496 -5.44 -22.18 -10.04
N MET A 497 -4.76 -23.15 -9.41
CA MET A 497 -4.38 -23.15 -8.00
C MET A 497 -2.89 -22.84 -7.79
N THR A 498 -2.11 -22.73 -8.87
CA THR A 498 -0.67 -22.54 -8.78
C THR A 498 -0.34 -21.08 -8.44
N PHE A 499 0.56 -20.90 -7.48
CA PHE A 499 1.20 -19.61 -7.23
C PHE A 499 2.35 -19.42 -8.18
N LYS A 500 2.52 -18.20 -8.69
CA LYS A 500 3.62 -17.91 -9.60
C LYS A 500 4.97 -18.28 -8.95
N PRO A 501 5.78 -19.15 -9.58
CA PRO A 501 7.08 -19.52 -9.03
C PRO A 501 8.05 -18.32 -9.13
N THR A 502 8.59 -17.91 -8.00
CA THR A 502 9.67 -16.91 -7.93
C THR A 502 11.02 -17.64 -7.95
N ARG A 503 11.94 -17.18 -8.82
CA ARG A 503 13.25 -17.84 -9.01
C ARG A 503 14.16 -17.78 -7.76
N SER A 504 13.93 -16.82 -6.85
CA SER A 504 14.68 -16.70 -5.60
C SER A 504 13.83 -16.12 -4.47
N VAL A 505 14.22 -16.37 -3.22
CA VAL A 505 13.60 -15.80 -2.01
C VAL A 505 13.70 -14.27 -2.01
N VAL A 506 14.84 -13.71 -2.45
CA VAL A 506 15.03 -12.25 -2.56
C VAL A 506 14.07 -11.66 -3.58
N SER A 507 13.92 -12.29 -4.75
CA SER A 507 12.94 -11.85 -5.76
C SER A 507 11.52 -11.92 -5.21
N GLN A 508 11.19 -12.97 -4.45
CA GLN A 508 9.89 -13.09 -3.79
C GLN A 508 9.65 -11.98 -2.77
N LEU A 509 10.63 -11.66 -1.92
CA LEU A 509 10.51 -10.59 -0.94
C LEU A 509 10.40 -9.23 -1.60
N LEU A 510 11.21 -8.94 -2.62
CA LEU A 510 11.18 -7.65 -3.32
C LEU A 510 9.86 -7.44 -4.07
N THR A 511 9.41 -8.43 -4.82
CA THR A 511 8.20 -8.29 -5.66
C THR A 511 6.90 -8.54 -4.89
N GLY A 512 6.94 -9.37 -3.86
CA GLY A 512 5.82 -9.63 -2.97
C GLY A 512 5.72 -8.65 -1.79
N ALA A 513 6.73 -7.80 -1.58
CA ALA A 513 6.68 -6.75 -0.58
C ALA A 513 5.49 -5.82 -0.86
N PRO A 514 4.82 -5.30 0.19
CA PRO A 514 3.84 -4.23 0.04
C PRO A 514 4.44 -3.07 -0.74
N ILE A 515 3.62 -2.44 -1.58
CA ILE A 515 4.01 -1.29 -2.42
C ILE A 515 4.71 -0.21 -1.58
N ASP A 516 4.22 -0.01 -0.36
CA ASP A 516 4.74 0.95 0.60
C ASP A 516 6.22 0.70 0.95
N VAL A 517 6.64 -0.55 1.17
CA VAL A 517 8.04 -0.88 1.50
C VAL A 517 8.97 -0.62 0.33
N GLN A 518 8.51 -0.93 -0.89
CA GLN A 518 9.29 -0.71 -2.11
C GLN A 518 9.51 0.79 -2.35
N PHE A 519 8.46 1.60 -2.16
CA PHE A 519 8.55 3.06 -2.26
C PHE A 519 9.39 3.69 -1.16
N LEU A 520 9.26 3.23 0.08
CA LEU A 520 10.11 3.70 1.18
C LEU A 520 11.59 3.40 0.89
N GLY A 521 11.90 2.20 0.40
CA GLY A 521 13.25 1.83 -0.02
C GLY A 521 13.80 2.75 -1.12
N LEU A 522 12.97 3.07 -2.12
CA LEU A 522 13.35 4.01 -3.17
C LEU A 522 13.52 5.43 -2.65
N ALA A 523 12.60 5.93 -1.82
CA ALA A 523 12.68 7.25 -1.22
C ALA A 523 14.01 7.38 -0.45
N MET A 524 14.35 6.38 0.35
CA MET A 524 15.62 6.32 1.07
C MET A 524 16.84 6.31 0.15
N ALA A 525 16.81 5.52 -0.93
CA ALA A 525 17.89 5.50 -1.92
C ALA A 525 18.04 6.86 -2.62
N THR A 526 16.93 7.51 -2.98
CA THR A 526 16.96 8.84 -3.61
C THR A 526 17.49 9.91 -2.67
N TRP A 527 17.11 9.86 -1.39
CA TRP A 527 17.64 10.76 -0.37
C TRP A 527 19.14 10.54 -0.17
N ALA A 528 19.60 9.30 -0.05
CA ALA A 528 21.02 8.98 0.08
C ALA A 528 21.82 9.46 -1.15
N ALA A 529 21.29 9.28 -2.36
CA ALA A 529 21.91 9.79 -3.58
C ALA A 529 21.98 11.33 -3.59
N ALA A 530 20.90 12.01 -3.18
CA ALA A 530 20.85 13.46 -3.09
C ALA A 530 21.86 13.99 -2.05
N THR A 531 22.01 13.33 -0.90
CA THR A 531 23.01 13.72 0.11
C THR A 531 24.43 13.57 -0.42
N VAL A 532 24.75 12.44 -1.09
CA VAL A 532 26.07 12.20 -1.69
C VAL A 532 26.36 13.22 -2.81
N LEU A 533 25.37 13.53 -3.64
CA LEU A 533 25.50 14.53 -4.71
C LEU A 533 25.69 15.93 -4.12
N SER A 534 24.91 16.33 -3.12
CA SER A 534 25.04 17.63 -2.47
C SER A 534 26.41 17.78 -1.79
N TRP A 535 26.91 16.74 -1.13
CA TRP A 535 28.25 16.71 -0.54
C TRP A 535 29.33 16.84 -1.61
N SER A 536 29.18 16.12 -2.72
CA SER A 536 30.09 16.21 -3.86
C SER A 536 30.11 17.62 -4.44
N ILE A 537 28.95 18.19 -4.76
CA ILE A 537 28.87 19.54 -5.33
C ILE A 537 29.41 20.58 -4.35
N ALA A 538 29.08 20.50 -3.05
CA ALA A 538 29.61 21.42 -2.04
C ALA A 538 31.14 21.33 -1.91
N ARG A 539 31.74 20.16 -2.16
CA ARG A 539 33.19 19.96 -2.20
C ARG A 539 33.84 20.60 -3.43
N TRP A 540 33.19 20.51 -4.60
CA TRP A 540 33.74 20.99 -5.88
C TRP A 540 33.40 22.46 -6.18
N LEU A 541 32.26 22.95 -5.71
CA LEU A 541 31.70 24.29 -5.98
C LEU A 541 31.17 24.94 -4.69
N PRO A 542 32.03 25.23 -3.70
CA PRO A 542 31.61 25.75 -2.40
C PRO A 542 30.90 27.11 -2.46
N ARG A 543 31.04 27.85 -3.58
CA ARG A 543 30.38 29.14 -3.80
C ARG A 543 28.95 29.03 -4.34
N VAL A 544 28.53 27.88 -4.86
CA VAL A 544 27.23 27.70 -5.53
C VAL A 544 26.16 27.15 -4.59
N LEU A 545 26.56 26.30 -3.63
CA LEU A 545 25.65 25.67 -2.68
C LEU A 545 26.03 26.05 -1.26
N SER A 546 25.28 26.98 -0.68
CA SER A 546 25.38 27.37 0.73
C SER A 546 24.70 26.38 1.68
N PHE A 547 23.85 25.48 1.18
CA PHE A 547 23.13 24.49 1.98
C PHE A 547 23.66 23.07 1.75
N ARG A 548 23.76 22.28 2.82
CA ARG A 548 24.12 20.85 2.78
C ARG A 548 22.91 20.02 3.20
N LEU A 549 22.47 19.11 2.34
CA LEU A 549 21.43 18.15 2.70
C LEU A 549 22.07 17.11 3.64
N GLN A 550 21.65 17.09 4.89
CA GLN A 550 22.08 16.11 5.88
C GLN A 550 20.90 15.26 6.34
N MET A 551 21.04 13.95 6.20
CA MET A 551 20.05 12.98 6.67
C MET A 551 20.16 12.76 8.17
N ILE A 552 21.40 12.74 8.66
CA ILE A 552 21.76 12.62 10.05
C ILE A 552 22.31 13.98 10.46
N SER A 553 21.77 14.52 11.54
CA SER A 553 22.09 15.80 12.09
C SER A 553 22.42 15.62 13.57
N ASP A 554 23.50 16.24 13.98
CA ASP A 554 23.98 16.15 15.35
C ASP A 554 23.10 16.99 16.28
N THR A 555 22.75 16.43 17.43
CA THR A 555 21.83 17.02 18.41
C THR A 555 22.51 17.13 19.77
N PRO A 556 22.58 18.31 20.39
CA PRO A 556 23.14 18.44 21.73
C PRO A 556 22.26 17.70 22.73
N VAL A 557 22.85 16.78 23.48
CA VAL A 557 22.18 16.04 24.55
C VAL A 557 22.71 16.46 25.93
N PRO A 558 21.90 16.38 27.00
CA PRO A 558 22.35 16.60 28.37
C PRO A 558 23.40 15.57 28.80
N TYR A 559 24.15 15.86 29.87
CA TYR A 559 25.15 14.94 30.40
C TYR A 559 24.54 13.67 31.02
N THR A 560 23.23 13.70 31.26
CA THR A 560 22.43 12.55 31.70
C THR A 560 22.22 11.49 30.61
N ALA A 561 22.49 11.83 29.34
CA ALA A 561 22.30 10.94 28.20
C ALA A 561 23.18 9.68 28.27
N GLY A 562 22.58 8.51 28.00
CA GLY A 562 23.27 7.22 28.04
C GLY A 562 23.44 6.62 29.45
N PHE A 563 23.28 7.42 30.52
CA PHE A 563 23.29 6.96 31.92
C PHE A 563 21.88 6.83 32.50
N LEU A 564 21.09 7.91 32.48
CA LEU A 564 19.74 7.92 33.05
C LEU A 564 18.68 7.43 32.06
N TRP A 565 18.92 7.59 30.77
CA TRP A 565 18.00 7.18 29.73
C TRP A 565 18.70 6.43 28.59
N SER A 566 17.92 5.65 27.86
CA SER A 566 18.38 4.74 26.80
C SER A 566 18.99 5.49 25.60
N ARG A 567 20.08 4.94 25.03
CA ARG A 567 20.71 5.45 23.78
C ARG A 567 19.75 5.54 22.59
N HIS A 568 18.61 4.85 22.65
CA HIS A 568 17.60 4.82 21.61
C HIS A 568 16.54 5.93 21.74
N ALA A 569 16.56 6.75 22.80
CA ALA A 569 15.50 7.75 22.97
C ALA A 569 15.67 8.98 22.05
N ALA A 570 16.87 9.20 21.49
CA ALA A 570 17.17 10.28 20.55
C ALA A 570 17.18 9.77 19.10
N LEU A 571 15.99 9.51 18.54
CA LEU A 571 15.87 9.20 17.10
C LEU A 571 15.89 10.47 16.24
N VAL A 572 15.23 11.52 16.70
CA VAL A 572 14.93 12.72 15.91
C VAL A 572 15.84 13.86 16.35
N SER A 573 16.43 14.57 15.38
CA SER A 573 17.36 15.66 15.66
C SER A 573 16.65 16.95 16.08
N TRP A 574 17.24 17.70 17.01
CA TRP A 574 16.71 18.98 17.52
C TRP A 574 17.42 20.18 16.87
N ASN A 575 17.38 20.27 15.54
CA ASN A 575 17.94 21.42 14.83
C ASN A 575 16.80 22.24 14.24
N GLY A 576 16.29 23.18 15.04
CA GLY A 576 15.45 24.26 14.55
C GLY A 576 16.34 25.41 14.10
N ASP A 577 16.23 25.80 12.82
CA ASP A 577 17.02 26.86 12.16
C ASP A 577 17.36 28.08 13.04
N ASP A 578 18.66 28.38 13.12
CA ASP A 578 19.38 29.67 13.14
C ASP A 578 18.84 30.89 13.91
N ALA A 579 17.95 30.73 14.91
CA ALA A 579 17.55 31.85 15.76
C ALA A 579 17.49 31.47 17.25
N ALA A 580 18.64 31.56 17.95
CA ALA A 580 18.80 32.21 19.27
C ALA A 580 19.95 31.62 20.14
N PRO A 581 20.58 32.45 21.00
CA PRO A 581 21.87 32.18 21.66
C PRO A 581 21.80 31.39 22.99
N ALA A 582 20.79 30.56 23.21
CA ALA A 582 20.70 29.75 24.44
C ALA A 582 21.12 28.29 24.18
N ARG A 583 22.44 28.02 24.27
CA ARG A 583 23.06 26.70 24.04
C ARG A 583 22.46 25.55 24.89
N ASP A 584 21.74 25.86 25.97
CA ASP A 584 21.28 24.87 26.94
C ASP A 584 19.77 24.57 26.93
N ALA A 585 18.94 25.41 26.29
CA ALA A 585 17.49 25.18 26.23
C ALA A 585 17.09 23.86 25.53
N PRO A 586 17.74 23.44 24.43
CA PRO A 586 17.44 22.14 23.79
C PRO A 586 17.76 20.95 24.70
N LYS A 587 18.83 21.02 25.50
CA LYS A 587 19.27 19.92 26.38
C LYS A 587 18.23 19.62 27.46
N VAL A 588 17.65 20.67 28.05
CA VAL A 588 16.60 20.55 29.08
C VAL A 588 15.32 19.92 28.50
N LEU A 589 14.91 20.34 27.30
CA LEU A 589 13.73 19.81 26.63
C LEU A 589 13.92 18.34 26.20
N VAL A 590 15.11 17.98 25.69
CA VAL A 590 15.47 16.58 25.38
C VAL A 590 15.40 15.71 26.64
N ASN A 591 15.97 16.20 27.76
CA ASN A 591 15.94 15.49 29.03
C ASN A 591 14.49 15.26 29.50
N LEU A 592 13.65 16.29 29.44
CA LEU A 592 12.23 16.21 29.79
C LEU A 592 11.51 15.13 28.97
N VAL A 593 11.75 15.04 27.66
CA VAL A 593 11.12 14.01 26.80
C VAL A 593 11.63 12.60 27.10
N ALA A 594 12.92 12.45 27.40
CA ALA A 594 13.51 11.16 27.71
C ALA A 594 13.05 10.64 29.09
N MET A 595 13.03 11.52 30.10
CA MET A 595 12.66 11.18 31.48
C MET A 595 11.14 11.05 31.70
N THR A 596 10.33 11.46 30.73
CA THR A 596 8.87 11.23 30.71
C THR A 596 8.47 9.98 29.92
N ASP A 597 9.43 9.24 29.36
CA ASP A 597 9.16 7.95 28.70
C ASP A 597 8.84 6.86 29.76
N PRO A 598 7.68 6.17 29.66
CA PRO A 598 7.26 5.17 30.64
C PRO A 598 8.28 4.06 30.88
N LEU A 599 8.94 3.56 29.83
CA LEU A 599 9.93 2.50 29.93
C LEU A 599 11.20 2.97 30.64
N THR A 600 11.61 4.22 30.39
CA THR A 600 12.75 4.84 31.08
C THR A 600 12.46 5.01 32.58
N LEU A 601 11.26 5.48 32.93
CA LEU A 601 10.84 5.60 34.33
C LEU A 601 10.79 4.24 35.03
N LEU A 602 10.19 3.23 34.39
CA LEU A 602 10.14 1.88 34.94
C LEU A 602 11.55 1.34 35.15
N ARG A 603 12.44 1.47 34.16
CA ARG A 603 13.85 1.02 34.26
C ARG A 603 14.58 1.67 35.43
N LEU A 604 14.45 2.99 35.60
CA LEU A 604 15.06 3.73 36.71
C LEU A 604 14.54 3.29 38.08
N GLN A 605 13.31 2.77 38.13
CA GLN A 605 12.70 2.25 39.36
C GLN A 605 13.03 0.76 39.62
N THR A 606 13.26 -0.04 38.59
CA THR A 606 13.33 -1.50 38.73
C THR A 606 14.72 -2.12 38.62
N THR A 607 15.57 -1.69 37.69
CA THR A 607 16.61 -2.60 37.15
C THR A 607 18.06 -2.17 37.33
N ASP A 608 18.37 -0.89 37.59
CA ASP A 608 19.67 -0.46 38.12
C ASP A 608 19.60 1.04 38.48
N ALA A 609 19.72 1.36 39.76
CA ALA A 609 19.68 2.75 40.19
C ALA A 609 21.04 3.40 39.89
N ALA A 610 21.09 4.24 38.85
CA ALA A 610 22.27 5.05 38.57
C ALA A 610 22.57 5.96 39.76
N LEU A 611 23.86 6.10 40.11
CA LEU A 611 24.30 7.05 41.12
C LEU A 611 24.30 8.46 40.52
N VAL A 612 23.57 9.37 41.14
CA VAL A 612 23.45 10.78 40.75
C VAL A 612 24.04 11.62 41.87
N GLY A 613 25.04 12.43 41.55
CA GLY A 613 25.57 13.44 42.46
C GLY A 613 24.71 14.70 42.42
N GLU A 614 24.43 15.26 43.59
CA GLU A 614 23.87 16.59 43.78
C GLU A 614 25.04 17.56 43.96
N PHE A 615 25.12 18.54 43.07
CA PHE A 615 26.18 19.54 43.05
C PHE A 615 25.58 20.94 43.21
N THR A 616 26.24 21.81 43.97
CA THR A 616 25.96 23.24 43.99
C THR A 616 27.04 24.01 43.26
N THR A 617 26.62 24.98 42.47
CA THR A 617 27.54 25.93 41.83
C THR A 617 28.04 26.93 42.87
N ASP A 618 29.36 27.15 42.94
CA ASP A 618 30.00 28.11 43.84
C ASP A 618 29.80 29.59 43.44
N ASP A 619 28.88 29.88 42.52
CA ASP A 619 28.56 31.24 42.07
C ASP A 619 27.74 31.99 43.14
N ALA A 620 28.36 33.00 43.77
CA ALA A 620 27.81 33.77 44.88
C ALA A 620 26.54 34.57 44.52
N SER A 621 26.24 34.74 43.23
CA SER A 621 25.11 35.52 42.74
C SER A 621 23.79 34.72 42.60
N SER A 622 23.86 33.40 42.45
CA SER A 622 22.69 32.51 42.37
C SER A 622 23.12 31.03 42.51
N PRO A 623 23.15 30.45 43.73
CA PRO A 623 23.50 29.05 43.92
C PRO A 623 22.46 28.15 43.22
N ALA A 624 22.86 27.49 42.13
CA ALA A 624 22.03 26.53 41.42
C ALA A 624 22.39 25.11 41.86
N ARG A 625 21.37 24.28 42.12
CA ARG A 625 21.55 22.85 42.33
C ARG A 625 21.49 22.13 41.00
N VAL A 626 22.51 21.33 40.71
CA VAL A 626 22.64 20.56 39.48
C VAL A 626 22.80 19.08 39.83
N PHE A 627 22.02 18.23 39.18
CA PHE A 627 22.08 16.79 39.38
C PHE A 627 22.77 16.12 38.20
N LEU A 628 23.95 15.53 38.42
CA LEU A 628 24.77 14.91 37.38
C LEU A 628 25.05 13.43 37.70
N PRO A 629 25.07 12.53 36.72
CA PRO A 629 25.51 11.15 36.93
C PRO A 629 26.92 11.09 37.53
N LEU A 630 27.09 10.40 38.65
CA LEU A 630 28.39 10.30 39.36
C LEU A 630 29.45 9.61 38.49
N ALA A 631 29.02 8.74 37.58
CA ALA A 631 29.87 8.07 36.60
C ALA A 631 30.66 9.06 35.73
N LEU A 632 30.16 10.29 35.49
CA LEU A 632 30.85 11.32 34.72
C LEU A 632 32.10 11.84 35.40
N ARG A 633 32.12 11.87 36.74
CA ARG A 633 33.28 12.29 37.53
C ARG A 633 34.32 11.18 37.64
N LEU A 634 33.87 9.92 37.60
CA LEU A 634 34.71 8.73 37.76
C LEU A 634 35.31 8.23 36.45
N SER A 635 34.63 8.45 35.33
CA SER A 635 35.20 8.22 34.02
C SER A 635 36.11 9.39 33.69
N GLU A 636 37.42 9.18 33.53
CA GLU A 636 38.39 10.16 32.98
C GLU A 636 38.09 10.50 31.50
N MET A 637 36.82 10.55 31.11
CA MET A 637 36.42 11.02 29.79
C MET A 637 36.53 12.55 29.77
N ASP A 638 37.07 13.10 28.69
CA ASP A 638 37.13 14.54 28.40
C ASP A 638 35.70 15.11 28.23
N VAL A 639 34.98 15.22 29.33
CA VAL A 639 33.66 15.85 29.39
C VAL A 639 33.90 17.32 29.76
N PRO A 640 33.37 18.30 28.99
CA PRO A 640 33.57 19.72 29.25
C PRO A 640 32.68 20.21 30.40
N VAL A 641 32.83 19.61 31.59
CA VAL A 641 32.23 20.07 32.83
C VAL A 641 33.36 20.65 33.68
N ASP A 642 33.26 21.93 34.02
CA ASP A 642 34.21 22.55 34.93
C ASP A 642 33.89 22.15 36.38
N TRP A 643 34.46 21.02 36.79
CA TRP A 643 34.28 20.48 38.13
C TRP A 643 34.83 21.38 39.24
N SER A 644 35.66 22.38 38.91
CA SER A 644 36.25 23.28 39.91
C SER A 644 35.23 24.24 40.52
N HIS A 645 34.12 24.49 39.83
CA HIS A 645 33.02 25.36 40.28
C HIS A 645 31.83 24.58 40.87
N LEU A 646 31.94 23.26 40.99
CA LEU A 646 30.87 22.38 41.46
C LEU A 646 31.26 21.68 42.75
N ARG A 647 30.57 22.02 43.84
CA ARG A 647 30.72 21.33 45.12
C ARG A 647 29.73 20.18 45.21
N LEU A 648 30.22 18.95 45.40
CA LEU A 648 29.36 17.79 45.65
C LEU A 648 28.74 17.89 47.04
N GLU A 649 27.41 18.00 47.11
CA GLU A 649 26.65 18.06 48.36
C GLU A 649 26.13 16.68 48.78
N GLY A 650 25.79 15.82 47.83
CA GLY A 650 25.18 14.52 48.11
C GLY A 650 25.32 13.52 46.98
N VAL A 651 25.21 12.22 47.30
CA VAL A 651 25.13 11.14 46.31
C VAL A 651 23.85 10.36 46.55
N HIS A 652 23.01 10.34 45.53
CA HIS A 652 21.70 9.73 45.57
C HIS A 652 21.62 8.59 44.57
N ARG A 653 20.77 7.60 44.86
CA ARG A 653 20.39 6.60 43.86
C ARG A 653 19.25 7.19 43.03
N SER A 654 19.22 6.97 41.72
CA SER A 654 18.14 7.49 40.86
C SER A 654 16.74 7.10 41.36
N ARG A 655 16.59 5.93 41.99
CA ARG A 655 15.34 5.46 42.60
C ARG A 655 14.92 6.22 43.87
N SER A 656 15.86 6.84 44.59
CA SER A 656 15.56 7.64 45.80
C SER A 656 15.22 9.09 45.47
N LEU A 657 15.46 9.53 44.23
CA LEU A 657 15.11 10.87 43.78
C LEU A 657 13.63 10.94 43.42
N SER A 658 13.02 12.08 43.72
CA SER A 658 11.65 12.36 43.26
C SER A 658 11.62 12.51 41.74
N TRP A 659 10.45 12.29 41.13
CA TRP A 659 10.31 12.42 39.68
C TRP A 659 10.68 13.83 39.19
N GLY A 660 10.28 14.89 39.90
CA GLY A 660 10.64 16.26 39.52
C GLY A 660 12.14 16.53 39.60
N THR A 661 12.79 16.04 40.66
CA THR A 661 14.26 16.09 40.77
C THR A 661 14.94 15.38 39.60
N LEU A 662 14.40 14.25 39.14
CA LEU A 662 14.89 13.54 37.96
C LEU A 662 14.69 14.33 36.65
N LEU A 663 13.60 15.10 36.52
CA LEU A 663 13.36 15.98 35.37
C LEU A 663 14.36 17.15 35.32
N ALA A 664 14.81 17.62 36.49
CA ALA A 664 15.81 18.67 36.63
C ALA A 664 17.27 18.18 36.44
N CYS A 665 17.53 16.87 36.37
CA CYS A 665 18.85 16.33 36.06
C CYS A 665 19.22 16.61 34.59
N GLY A 666 20.26 17.39 34.29
CA GLY A 666 20.61 17.73 32.89
C GLY A 666 22.02 18.24 32.71
#